data_AF-A0A2Y9BHR7-F1
#
_entry.id   AF-A0A2Y9BHR7-F1
#
_cell.length_a   1.000
_cell.length_b   1.000
_cell.length_c   1.000
_cell.angle_alpha   90.00
_cell.angle_beta   90.00
_cell.angle_gamma   90.00
#
_symmetry.space_group_name_H-M   'P 1'
#
loop_
_entity.id
_entity.type
_entity.pdbx_description
1 polymer ?
#
loop_
_entity_poly.entity_id
_entity_poly.type
_entity_poly.pdbx_seq_one_letter_code
_entity_poly.pdbx_strand_id
1 'polypeptide(L)'
;MGKWCFLPYDFDTAIGINNEGSLVFSYELEDIDQVAGADVFNGQHSVLWVNLRQAFQEDIKVMYQQLRSTGALSYEATERQFEEHQAKWPEAIFNEDAYFKYLQPLIEDNSAAYLSMLQGSKAEQRKWWLYNRYRYLDSKYNAGDALSDVITVRGYAKADITVTPYADIYASVKYGSYLVQQRALRGSSYTLECPLDNVNDTEIYIYSASQLKDVGDLSGLMVGYAEFSLATKLQSLKLGDAAASYSNTNLTDLHLGNNVLLRTLDVRNCPNLTQAVDISGCANVEHVYFDGTGITGINLPVGGILKTLHLPATVTNLTIRNQGSLTDLTIPSYTNISTLRLENVSTAVDSKAILQEIPANSRVRLIGIDWEAGDADTLMGIVSLLDTMRGLDENGNNTDMAQVSGTIHVDTVTGAQVAEIQSKYPDLKVAFEHITSNLYFYNYDGSVLLYTQAIVDGADGAYSGSTPSRPSTAQYTYTHAGWSKKVGGAADSEALKAVTADRNVYAAFTAVIRKYTVWYYNDKELLQTVSNVPYNASATYTGTTPVKTGVDDPELYEFTRWEPTGKNITGNTYCYAQYNYLGMPALAKNWINGLTTDEQKTITRIVIVDDYVPSGSEEKAWDASDYKNESVMAYKEGTEITIAGDGSGKIMFPKVCNNIFGGFSSLISINGFELFDTIESTDLSSIFYGDGNLTNVNLSKLDTRNATSISSMFYNCSKLSSLNLTNFNTSKVVDMSYMFYNCKSLTILDLSNFDTNKVTNMGRMFQDCSNLLSLNMNNLNVNKVTNMVYGFANCISFTSLNLNNWKLSGSAGLRYLFSNCKVNGVSVNRQNIADWNWNTEDMTDIQFIQMFG
;
A
#
# COMPACT_ATOMS: atom_id res chain seq x y z
N MET A 1 27.59 -86.67 -53.15
CA MET A 1 28.68 -87.67 -53.26
C MET A 1 29.67 -87.36 -52.15
N GLY A 2 29.97 -88.33 -51.29
CA GLY A 2 30.50 -88.12 -49.95
C GLY A 2 31.81 -87.33 -49.88
N LYS A 3 31.90 -86.47 -48.87
CA LYS A 3 33.15 -86.17 -48.19
C LYS A 3 32.94 -86.45 -46.72
N TRP A 4 33.06 -87.73 -46.39
CA TRP A 4 33.56 -88.10 -45.08
C TRP A 4 34.90 -87.36 -44.91
N CYS A 5 34.91 -86.30 -44.11
CA CYS A 5 36.15 -85.81 -43.55
C CYS A 5 36.41 -86.74 -42.38
N PHE A 6 37.43 -87.59 -42.49
CA PHE A 6 37.97 -88.26 -41.32
C PHE A 6 38.52 -87.16 -40.43
N LEU A 7 37.72 -86.72 -39.45
CA LEU A 7 38.16 -85.82 -38.41
C LEU A 7 39.19 -86.61 -37.59
N PRO A 8 40.46 -86.17 -37.56
CA PRO A 8 41.50 -86.87 -36.82
C PRO A 8 41.22 -86.70 -35.33
N TYR A 9 40.57 -87.69 -34.73
CA TYR A 9 40.36 -87.73 -33.27
C TYR A 9 39.51 -86.55 -32.75
N ASP A 10 39.16 -86.53 -31.48
CA ASP A 10 38.34 -85.45 -30.90
C ASP A 10 39.09 -84.10 -30.90
N PHE A 11 38.42 -83.06 -31.39
CA PHE A 11 38.99 -81.72 -31.53
C PHE A 11 38.99 -80.91 -30.22
N ASP A 12 38.45 -81.48 -29.13
CA ASP A 12 38.47 -80.92 -27.77
C ASP A 12 39.93 -80.71 -27.30
N THR A 13 40.81 -81.64 -27.63
CA THR A 13 42.26 -81.58 -27.33
C THR A 13 42.98 -80.47 -28.11
N ALA A 14 42.52 -80.11 -29.31
CA ALA A 14 43.19 -79.14 -30.19
C ALA A 14 43.00 -77.67 -29.77
N ILE A 15 41.93 -77.39 -29.02
CA ILE A 15 41.58 -76.03 -28.54
C ILE A 15 41.61 -75.93 -27.00
N GLY A 16 42.11 -76.97 -26.32
CA GLY A 16 42.29 -76.97 -24.88
C GLY A 16 40.97 -76.93 -24.11
N ILE A 17 39.91 -77.56 -24.62
CA ILE A 17 38.62 -77.69 -23.94
C ILE A 17 38.32 -79.15 -23.61
N ASN A 18 37.57 -79.39 -22.53
CA ASN A 18 37.13 -80.74 -22.17
C ASN A 18 35.85 -81.11 -22.95
N ASN A 19 35.37 -82.34 -22.76
CA ASN A 19 34.10 -82.82 -23.34
C ASN A 19 32.85 -82.03 -22.91
N GLU A 20 33.00 -81.10 -21.96
CA GLU A 20 31.94 -80.21 -21.47
C GLU A 20 32.10 -78.79 -22.06
N GLY A 21 33.01 -78.59 -23.02
CA GLY A 21 33.25 -77.29 -23.66
C GLY A 21 33.87 -76.23 -22.76
N SER A 22 34.31 -76.61 -21.56
CA SER A 22 35.06 -75.76 -20.62
C SER A 22 36.55 -75.87 -20.93
N LEU A 23 37.32 -74.83 -20.62
CA LEU A 23 38.78 -74.90 -20.73
C LEU A 23 39.30 -76.05 -19.85
N VAL A 24 40.06 -76.98 -20.43
CA VAL A 24 40.71 -78.07 -19.66
C VAL A 24 41.61 -77.47 -18.60
N PHE A 25 42.33 -76.41 -18.97
CA PHE A 25 43.23 -75.70 -18.09
C PHE A 25 42.89 -74.22 -18.06
N SER A 26 42.58 -73.72 -16.87
CA SER A 26 42.43 -72.28 -16.65
C SER A 26 43.79 -71.58 -16.71
N TYR A 27 43.79 -70.27 -16.93
CA TYR A 27 45.00 -69.52 -17.31
C TYR A 27 46.02 -69.37 -16.16
N GLU A 28 45.61 -69.62 -14.93
CA GLU A 28 46.43 -69.56 -13.73
C GLU A 28 47.17 -70.85 -13.45
N LEU A 29 46.87 -71.96 -14.15
CA LEU A 29 47.51 -73.24 -13.91
C LEU A 29 48.96 -73.24 -14.39
N GLU A 30 49.83 -73.86 -13.61
CA GLU A 30 51.25 -74.03 -13.87
C GLU A 30 51.59 -75.50 -14.09
N ASP A 31 52.77 -75.77 -14.65
CA ASP A 31 53.29 -77.12 -14.94
C ASP A 31 53.60 -77.97 -13.70
N ILE A 32 53.29 -77.43 -12.52
CA ILE A 32 53.46 -78.05 -11.20
C ILE A 32 52.12 -78.30 -10.48
N ASP A 33 51.00 -77.93 -11.09
CA ASP A 33 49.68 -78.05 -10.47
C ASP A 33 49.00 -79.38 -10.81
N GLN A 34 48.02 -79.74 -9.98
CA GLN A 34 47.13 -80.87 -10.22
C GLN A 34 45.68 -80.40 -10.39
N VAL A 35 44.98 -80.99 -11.35
CA VAL A 35 43.54 -80.79 -11.59
C VAL A 35 42.84 -82.14 -11.51
N ALA A 36 41.80 -82.25 -10.68
CA ALA A 36 41.04 -83.48 -10.46
C ALA A 36 41.90 -84.73 -10.14
N GLY A 37 43.03 -84.52 -9.43
CA GLY A 37 43.95 -85.60 -9.02
C GLY A 37 44.96 -86.03 -10.09
N ALA A 38 45.02 -85.36 -11.25
CA ALA A 38 46.01 -85.57 -12.29
C ALA A 38 46.94 -84.36 -12.44
N ASP A 39 48.21 -84.60 -12.76
CA ASP A 39 49.18 -83.53 -13.06
C ASP A 39 48.77 -82.78 -14.34
N VAL A 40 48.84 -81.45 -14.32
CA VAL A 40 48.63 -80.61 -15.52
C VAL A 40 49.69 -80.91 -16.59
N PHE A 41 50.90 -81.27 -16.15
CA PHE A 41 52.01 -81.64 -17.01
C PHE A 41 52.53 -83.03 -16.64
N ASN A 42 52.46 -83.99 -17.56
CA ASN A 42 52.95 -85.37 -17.34
C ASN A 42 54.43 -85.44 -16.91
N GLY A 43 55.22 -84.40 -17.23
CA GLY A 43 56.62 -84.30 -16.83
C GLY A 43 56.83 -83.60 -15.48
N GLN A 44 55.78 -83.29 -14.72
CA GLN A 44 55.83 -82.54 -13.46
C GLN A 44 56.85 -83.12 -12.47
N HIS A 45 56.84 -84.45 -12.32
CA HIS A 45 57.75 -85.21 -11.45
C HIS A 45 59.10 -85.59 -12.09
N SER A 46 59.38 -85.11 -13.31
CA SER A 46 60.67 -85.34 -13.96
C SER A 46 61.78 -84.65 -13.17
N VAL A 47 62.80 -85.42 -12.77
CA VAL A 47 63.99 -84.91 -12.09
C VAL A 47 64.64 -83.77 -12.90
N LEU A 48 64.63 -83.85 -14.23
CA LEU A 48 65.17 -82.79 -15.10
C LEU A 48 64.42 -81.48 -14.91
N TRP A 49 63.09 -81.49 -15.01
CA TRP A 49 62.27 -80.27 -14.95
C TRP A 49 62.24 -79.69 -13.54
N VAL A 50 62.21 -80.54 -12.51
CA VAL A 50 62.33 -80.12 -11.11
C VAL A 50 63.67 -79.41 -10.87
N ASN A 51 64.79 -80.03 -11.28
CA ASN A 51 66.11 -79.45 -11.10
C ASN A 51 66.30 -78.17 -11.94
N LEU A 52 65.74 -78.12 -13.15
CA LEU A 52 65.81 -76.95 -14.01
C LEU A 52 65.10 -75.75 -13.37
N ARG A 53 63.87 -75.93 -12.88
CA ARG A 53 63.13 -74.87 -12.19
C ARG A 53 63.85 -74.38 -10.93
N GLN A 54 64.45 -75.29 -10.17
CA GLN A 54 65.17 -74.94 -8.94
C GLN A 54 66.51 -74.25 -9.20
N ALA A 55 67.28 -74.71 -10.18
CA ALA A 55 68.63 -74.19 -10.45
C ALA A 55 68.64 -72.90 -11.28
N PHE A 56 67.64 -72.71 -12.16
CA PHE A 56 67.63 -71.63 -13.16
C PHE A 56 66.43 -70.68 -13.00
N GLN A 57 65.84 -70.58 -11.81
CA GLN A 57 64.67 -69.73 -11.57
C GLN A 57 64.88 -68.28 -12.02
N GLU A 58 66.02 -67.68 -11.64
CA GLU A 58 66.35 -66.30 -12.02
C GLU A 58 66.65 -66.17 -13.52
N ASP A 59 67.35 -67.14 -14.12
CA ASP A 59 67.63 -67.12 -15.56
C ASP A 59 66.34 -67.25 -16.40
N ILE A 60 65.37 -68.05 -15.95
CA ILE A 60 64.04 -68.18 -16.57
C ILE A 60 63.29 -66.84 -16.48
N LYS A 61 63.34 -66.18 -15.32
CA LYS A 61 62.72 -64.86 -15.12
C LYS A 61 63.35 -63.81 -16.05
N VAL A 62 64.68 -63.72 -16.09
CA VAL A 62 65.41 -62.80 -16.98
C VAL A 62 65.11 -63.08 -18.44
N MET A 63 65.07 -64.35 -18.85
CA MET A 63 64.68 -64.76 -20.19
C MET A 63 63.25 -64.27 -20.53
N TYR A 64 62.28 -64.51 -19.65
CA TYR A 64 60.90 -64.05 -19.86
C TYR A 64 60.83 -62.51 -19.97
N GLN A 65 61.50 -61.78 -19.08
CA GLN A 65 61.59 -60.32 -19.14
C GLN A 65 62.22 -59.81 -20.45
N GLN A 66 63.27 -60.46 -20.93
CA GLN A 66 63.90 -60.12 -22.21
C GLN A 66 62.94 -60.39 -23.39
N LEU A 67 62.25 -61.53 -23.39
CA LEU A 67 61.28 -61.87 -24.42
C LEU A 67 60.11 -60.89 -24.47
N ARG A 68 59.59 -60.48 -23.30
CA ARG A 68 58.52 -59.46 -23.20
C ARG A 68 59.00 -58.09 -23.64
N SER A 69 60.16 -57.62 -23.17
CA SER A 69 60.67 -56.27 -23.47
C SER A 69 61.11 -56.08 -24.92
N THR A 70 61.60 -57.12 -25.58
CA THR A 70 61.96 -57.09 -27.01
C THR A 70 60.75 -57.24 -27.93
N GLY A 71 59.57 -57.56 -27.40
CA GLY A 71 58.39 -57.93 -28.18
C GLY A 71 58.49 -59.29 -28.88
N ALA A 72 59.55 -60.06 -28.63
CA ALA A 72 59.70 -61.42 -29.15
C ALA A 72 58.60 -62.37 -28.62
N LEU A 73 58.08 -62.08 -27.44
CA LEU A 73 56.87 -62.69 -26.88
C LEU A 73 55.91 -61.57 -26.49
N SER A 74 54.80 -61.40 -27.22
CA SER A 74 53.76 -60.42 -26.90
C SER A 74 52.35 -60.97 -27.08
N TYR A 75 51.38 -60.38 -26.39
CA TYR A 75 49.97 -60.73 -26.56
C TYR A 75 49.58 -60.63 -28.04
N GLU A 76 49.90 -59.52 -28.69
CA GLU A 76 49.53 -59.23 -30.08
C GLU A 76 50.22 -60.19 -31.06
N ALA A 77 51.49 -60.51 -30.85
CA ALA A 77 52.22 -61.45 -31.70
C ALA A 77 51.65 -62.86 -31.58
N THR A 78 51.35 -63.29 -30.36
CA THR A 78 50.79 -64.62 -30.07
C THR A 78 49.34 -64.74 -30.52
N GLU A 79 48.52 -63.71 -30.27
CA GLU A 79 47.15 -63.61 -30.78
C GLU A 79 47.14 -63.70 -32.31
N ARG A 80 48.00 -62.94 -33.02
CA ARG A 80 48.11 -63.02 -34.47
C ARG A 80 48.45 -64.43 -34.97
N GLN A 81 49.39 -65.11 -34.32
CA GLN A 81 49.73 -66.49 -34.68
C GLN A 81 48.56 -67.46 -34.42
N PHE A 82 47.80 -67.26 -33.34
CA PHE A 82 46.58 -68.02 -33.10
C PHE A 82 45.50 -67.76 -34.15
N GLU A 83 45.28 -66.52 -34.54
CA GLU A 83 44.33 -66.14 -35.59
C GLU A 83 44.74 -66.72 -36.97
N GLU A 84 46.04 -66.67 -37.31
CA GLU A 84 46.58 -67.32 -38.52
C GLU A 84 46.39 -68.84 -38.52
N HIS A 85 46.49 -69.48 -37.36
CA HIS A 85 46.22 -70.91 -37.20
C HIS A 85 44.72 -71.22 -37.32
N GLN A 86 43.87 -70.45 -36.64
CA GLN A 86 42.42 -70.59 -36.68
C GLN A 86 41.87 -70.36 -38.09
N ALA A 87 42.45 -69.46 -38.88
CA ALA A 87 42.07 -69.26 -40.27
C ALA A 87 42.23 -70.53 -41.14
N LYS A 88 43.12 -71.46 -40.75
CA LYS A 88 43.32 -72.76 -41.43
C LYS A 88 42.30 -73.82 -41.00
N TRP A 89 41.72 -73.67 -39.81
CA TRP A 89 40.70 -74.56 -39.24
C TRP A 89 39.52 -73.71 -38.75
N PRO A 90 38.62 -73.30 -39.66
CA PRO A 90 37.55 -72.36 -39.32
C PRO A 90 36.64 -72.89 -38.21
N GLU A 91 36.29 -72.01 -37.27
CA GLU A 91 35.41 -72.29 -36.14
C GLU A 91 34.05 -72.90 -36.56
N ALA A 92 33.58 -72.57 -37.77
CA ALA A 92 32.39 -73.17 -38.35
C ALA A 92 32.49 -74.71 -38.47
N ILE A 93 33.66 -75.25 -38.82
CA ILE A 93 33.84 -76.71 -38.92
C ILE A 93 33.78 -77.36 -37.53
N PHE A 94 34.34 -76.71 -36.51
CA PHE A 94 34.27 -77.18 -35.11
C PHE A 94 32.86 -77.13 -34.55
N ASN A 95 32.12 -76.06 -34.83
CA ASN A 95 30.75 -75.90 -34.36
C ASN A 95 29.81 -76.93 -35.01
N GLU A 96 30.02 -77.25 -36.29
CA GLU A 96 29.28 -78.32 -36.97
C GLU A 96 29.63 -79.70 -36.39
N ASP A 97 30.91 -80.02 -36.16
CA ASP A 97 31.30 -81.28 -35.51
C ASP A 97 30.71 -81.40 -34.09
N ALA A 98 30.78 -80.33 -33.30
CA ALA A 98 30.21 -80.30 -31.96
C ALA A 98 28.67 -80.46 -31.98
N TYR A 99 28.00 -79.89 -32.99
CA TYR A 99 26.57 -80.09 -33.21
C TYR A 99 26.25 -81.57 -33.45
N PHE A 100 26.89 -82.21 -34.43
CA PHE A 100 26.58 -83.60 -34.79
C PHE A 100 26.97 -84.60 -33.69
N LYS A 101 28.08 -84.35 -32.99
CA LYS A 101 28.63 -85.28 -32.00
C LYS A 101 27.97 -85.17 -30.63
N TYR A 102 27.67 -83.96 -30.17
CA TYR A 102 27.17 -83.72 -28.81
C TYR A 102 25.74 -83.19 -28.81
N LEU A 103 25.41 -82.24 -29.68
CA LEU A 103 24.11 -81.59 -29.60
C LEU A 103 22.97 -82.43 -30.18
N GLN A 104 23.17 -83.01 -31.36
CA GLN A 104 22.14 -83.78 -32.05
C GLN A 104 21.68 -84.98 -31.21
N PRO A 105 22.56 -85.82 -30.63
CA PRO A 105 22.12 -86.92 -29.77
C PRO A 105 21.33 -86.43 -28.54
N LEU A 106 21.72 -85.31 -27.94
CA LEU A 106 21.04 -84.76 -26.77
C LEU A 106 19.69 -84.13 -27.09
N ILE A 107 19.56 -83.49 -28.26
CA ILE A 107 18.27 -83.04 -28.81
C ILE A 107 17.36 -84.25 -29.04
N GLU A 108 17.89 -85.31 -29.64
CA GLU A 108 17.15 -86.56 -29.91
C GLU A 108 16.70 -87.24 -28.60
N ASP A 109 17.54 -87.20 -27.55
CA ASP A 109 17.25 -87.74 -26.21
C ASP A 109 16.46 -86.76 -25.29
N ASN A 110 16.08 -85.58 -25.78
CA ASN A 110 15.39 -84.52 -25.04
C ASN A 110 16.08 -84.13 -23.70
N SER A 111 17.41 -84.09 -23.73
CA SER A 111 18.28 -83.72 -22.60
C SER A 111 18.89 -82.34 -22.82
N ALA A 112 18.90 -81.53 -21.76
CA ALA A 112 19.46 -80.17 -21.80
C ALA A 112 20.89 -80.06 -21.25
N ALA A 113 21.53 -81.19 -20.95
CA ALA A 113 22.92 -81.18 -20.49
C ALA A 113 23.81 -80.53 -21.57
N TYR A 114 24.62 -79.52 -21.22
CA TYR A 114 25.62 -78.89 -22.10
C TYR A 114 25.12 -77.91 -23.21
N LEU A 115 23.81 -77.61 -23.30
CA LEU A 115 23.25 -76.69 -24.32
C LEU A 115 23.78 -75.23 -24.24
N SER A 116 24.16 -74.76 -23.05
CA SER A 116 24.64 -73.39 -22.84
C SER A 116 26.06 -73.15 -23.37
N MET A 117 26.83 -74.20 -23.63
CA MET A 117 28.28 -74.13 -23.88
C MET A 117 28.66 -73.98 -25.37
N LEU A 118 27.69 -74.09 -26.27
CA LEU A 118 27.83 -73.88 -27.73
C LEU A 118 27.47 -72.44 -28.16
N GLN A 119 27.11 -71.56 -27.22
CA GLN A 119 26.76 -70.17 -27.52
C GLN A 119 27.98 -69.26 -27.32
N GLY A 120 28.57 -68.78 -28.42
CA GLY A 120 29.62 -67.76 -28.42
C GLY A 120 30.84 -68.12 -29.26
N SER A 121 31.66 -67.11 -29.58
CA SER A 121 32.91 -67.32 -30.31
C SER A 121 33.99 -67.91 -29.40
N LYS A 122 34.48 -69.10 -29.74
CA LYS A 122 35.65 -69.73 -29.11
C LYS A 122 36.93 -68.92 -29.36
N ALA A 123 36.97 -68.09 -30.40
CA ALA A 123 38.03 -67.11 -30.62
C ALA A 123 38.12 -66.11 -29.45
N GLU A 124 37.00 -65.53 -29.05
CA GLU A 124 36.95 -64.56 -27.95
C GLU A 124 37.27 -65.21 -26.59
N GLN A 125 36.82 -66.45 -26.37
CA GLN A 125 37.20 -67.22 -25.17
C GLN A 125 38.72 -67.46 -25.09
N ARG A 126 39.37 -67.77 -26.22
CA ARG A 126 40.83 -67.95 -26.28
C ARG A 126 41.58 -66.63 -26.11
N LYS A 127 41.12 -65.54 -26.74
CA LYS A 127 41.70 -64.21 -26.54
C LYS A 127 41.65 -63.80 -25.07
N TRP A 128 40.51 -64.03 -24.41
CA TRP A 128 40.37 -63.81 -22.98
C TRP A 128 41.34 -64.67 -22.17
N TRP A 129 41.46 -65.95 -22.46
CA TRP A 129 42.42 -66.82 -21.78
C TRP A 129 43.85 -66.35 -21.99
N LEU A 130 44.23 -66.03 -23.23
CA LEU A 130 45.56 -65.57 -23.60
C LEU A 130 45.91 -64.25 -22.90
N TYR A 131 44.97 -63.31 -22.88
CA TYR A 131 45.10 -62.03 -22.22
C TYR A 131 45.37 -62.20 -20.72
N ASN A 132 44.56 -63.00 -20.03
CA ASN A 132 44.74 -63.25 -18.61
C ASN A 132 46.01 -64.09 -18.34
N ARG A 133 46.39 -65.00 -19.24
CA ARG A 133 47.65 -65.75 -19.15
C ARG A 133 48.86 -64.82 -19.23
N TYR A 134 48.86 -63.88 -20.16
CA TYR A 134 49.93 -62.88 -20.25
C TYR A 134 50.02 -62.04 -18.98
N ARG A 135 48.90 -61.56 -18.45
CA ARG A 135 48.89 -60.82 -17.17
C ARG A 135 49.32 -61.65 -15.98
N TYR A 136 48.89 -62.90 -15.91
CA TYR A 136 49.33 -63.85 -14.90
C TYR A 136 50.85 -64.04 -14.94
N LEU A 137 51.44 -64.31 -16.11
CA LEU A 137 52.88 -64.49 -16.27
C LEU A 137 53.67 -63.18 -16.11
N ASP A 138 53.15 -62.07 -16.60
CA ASP A 138 53.73 -60.73 -16.44
C ASP A 138 53.79 -60.34 -14.96
N SER A 139 52.76 -60.66 -14.17
CA SER A 139 52.77 -60.49 -12.71
C SER A 139 53.76 -61.45 -12.03
N LYS A 140 53.85 -62.72 -12.45
CA LYS A 140 54.79 -63.72 -11.90
C LYS A 140 56.24 -63.29 -12.05
N TYR A 141 56.61 -62.87 -13.26
CA TYR A 141 57.99 -62.54 -13.60
C TYR A 141 58.30 -61.04 -13.50
N ASN A 142 57.33 -60.22 -13.08
CA ASN A 142 57.42 -58.76 -13.04
C ASN A 142 57.95 -58.19 -14.38
N ALA A 143 57.16 -58.37 -15.43
CA ALA A 143 57.50 -58.03 -16.82
C ALA A 143 56.28 -57.43 -17.54
N GLY A 144 56.48 -56.94 -18.76
CA GLY A 144 55.38 -56.49 -19.63
C GLY A 144 54.49 -55.44 -18.94
N ASP A 145 53.17 -55.67 -18.99
CA ASP A 145 52.17 -54.72 -18.48
C ASP A 145 52.31 -54.46 -16.97
N ALA A 146 52.79 -55.46 -16.21
CA ALA A 146 52.94 -55.34 -14.77
C ALA A 146 53.91 -54.21 -14.38
N LEU A 147 54.89 -53.85 -15.22
CA LEU A 147 55.86 -52.78 -14.90
C LEU A 147 55.24 -51.38 -14.89
N SER A 148 54.22 -51.15 -15.72
CA SER A 148 53.53 -49.86 -15.86
C SER A 148 52.16 -49.83 -15.16
N ASP A 149 51.54 -50.99 -14.95
CA ASP A 149 50.26 -51.13 -14.24
C ASP A 149 50.50 -51.21 -12.73
N VAL A 150 50.82 -50.08 -12.11
CA VAL A 150 51.24 -50.03 -10.71
C VAL A 150 50.60 -48.85 -9.98
N ILE A 151 50.18 -49.07 -8.73
CA ILE A 151 49.82 -47.97 -7.82
C ILE A 151 50.97 -47.70 -6.88
N THR A 152 51.17 -46.42 -6.55
CA THR A 152 52.28 -45.98 -5.69
C THR A 152 51.72 -45.34 -4.44
N VAL A 153 52.17 -45.81 -3.27
CA VAL A 153 51.86 -45.21 -1.97
C VAL A 153 53.14 -44.96 -1.19
N ARG A 154 53.30 -43.78 -0.58
CA ARG A 154 54.48 -43.48 0.26
C ARG A 154 54.15 -43.72 1.72
N GLY A 155 54.67 -44.81 2.30
CA GLY A 155 54.43 -45.19 3.70
C GLY A 155 55.47 -44.64 4.67
N TYR A 156 55.02 -44.27 5.87
CA TYR A 156 55.83 -43.74 6.98
C TYR A 156 55.84 -44.65 8.22
N ALA A 157 55.00 -45.67 8.26
CA ALA A 157 54.94 -46.65 9.33
C ALA A 157 54.89 -48.08 8.76
N LYS A 158 55.52 -49.02 9.48
CA LYS A 158 55.63 -50.42 9.04
C LYS A 158 54.27 -51.08 9.16
N ALA A 159 53.73 -51.55 8.04
CA ALA A 159 52.57 -52.44 8.02
C ALA A 159 52.66 -53.41 6.84
N ASP A 160 52.07 -54.58 7.03
CA ASP A 160 51.87 -55.54 5.95
C ASP A 160 50.71 -55.10 5.06
N ILE A 161 50.78 -55.39 3.77
CA ILE A 161 49.73 -55.01 2.83
C ILE A 161 48.94 -56.26 2.47
N THR A 162 47.63 -56.18 2.69
CA THR A 162 46.71 -57.24 2.29
C THR A 162 46.05 -56.86 0.98
N VAL A 163 46.26 -57.65 -0.07
CA VAL A 163 45.59 -57.42 -1.35
C VAL A 163 44.60 -58.53 -1.64
N THR A 164 43.52 -58.18 -2.32
CA THR A 164 42.55 -59.13 -2.87
C THR A 164 42.50 -58.92 -4.38
N PRO A 165 42.97 -59.87 -5.19
CA PRO A 165 42.99 -59.68 -6.62
C PRO A 165 41.60 -59.95 -7.24
N TYR A 166 41.30 -59.21 -8.31
CA TYR A 166 40.11 -59.36 -9.14
C TYR A 166 40.24 -60.50 -10.17
N ALA A 167 41.47 -60.90 -10.50
CA ALA A 167 41.83 -62.01 -11.38
C ALA A 167 43.00 -62.78 -10.77
N ASP A 168 43.15 -64.07 -11.08
CA ASP A 168 44.30 -64.85 -10.62
C ASP A 168 45.62 -64.24 -11.13
N ILE A 169 46.53 -63.88 -10.23
CA ILE A 169 47.81 -63.22 -10.52
C ILE A 169 48.86 -63.61 -9.48
N TYR A 170 50.11 -63.19 -9.69
CA TYR A 170 51.06 -63.04 -8.58
C TYR A 170 50.90 -61.65 -7.99
N ALA A 171 50.15 -61.57 -6.90
CA ALA A 171 50.06 -60.36 -6.09
C ALA A 171 51.47 -59.93 -5.70
N SER A 172 51.80 -58.68 -5.96
CA SER A 172 53.17 -58.19 -5.88
C SER A 172 53.20 -56.80 -5.27
N VAL A 173 53.92 -56.66 -4.17
CA VAL A 173 54.13 -55.39 -3.45
C VAL A 173 55.62 -55.19 -3.33
N LYS A 174 56.10 -54.03 -3.76
CA LYS A 174 57.49 -53.64 -3.60
C LYS A 174 57.61 -52.58 -2.52
N TYR A 175 58.25 -52.96 -1.42
CA TYR A 175 58.61 -52.09 -0.30
C TYR A 175 60.01 -51.51 -0.55
N GLY A 176 60.10 -50.29 -1.06
CA GLY A 176 61.37 -49.67 -1.40
C GLY A 176 62.06 -50.43 -2.53
N SER A 177 63.17 -51.12 -2.25
CA SER A 177 63.87 -51.96 -3.25
C SER A 177 63.46 -53.43 -3.19
N TYR A 178 62.69 -53.87 -2.20
CA TYR A 178 62.36 -55.27 -1.96
C TYR A 178 60.99 -55.62 -2.55
N LEU A 179 60.97 -56.54 -3.52
CA LEU A 179 59.74 -57.06 -4.12
C LEU A 179 59.28 -58.32 -3.38
N VAL A 180 58.09 -58.27 -2.79
CA VAL A 180 57.40 -59.41 -2.18
C VAL A 180 56.31 -59.86 -3.12
N GLN A 181 56.25 -61.16 -3.44
CA GLN A 181 55.27 -61.72 -4.37
C GLN A 181 54.68 -63.00 -3.80
N GLN A 182 53.38 -63.19 -4.03
CA GLN A 182 52.68 -64.44 -3.72
C GLN A 182 51.70 -64.78 -4.83
N ARG A 183 51.62 -66.06 -5.20
CA ARG A 183 50.57 -66.56 -6.10
C ARG A 183 49.21 -66.38 -5.42
N ALA A 184 48.34 -65.57 -6.01
CA ALA A 184 47.11 -65.10 -5.42
C ALA A 184 45.92 -65.41 -6.32
N LEU A 185 44.95 -66.14 -5.79
CA LEU A 185 43.74 -66.50 -6.51
C LEU A 185 42.68 -65.40 -6.38
N ARG A 186 41.90 -65.23 -7.44
CA ARG A 186 40.80 -64.28 -7.56
C ARG A 186 39.89 -64.34 -6.34
N GLY A 187 39.65 -63.17 -5.76
CA GLY A 187 38.68 -62.99 -4.66
C GLY A 187 39.16 -63.46 -3.28
N SER A 188 40.36 -64.06 -3.18
CA SER A 188 40.97 -64.44 -1.91
C SER A 188 41.94 -63.35 -1.45
N SER A 189 42.00 -63.06 -0.15
CA SER A 189 42.90 -62.04 0.41
C SER A 189 44.25 -62.64 0.79
N TYR A 190 45.33 -61.94 0.45
CA TYR A 190 46.71 -62.37 0.71
C TYR A 190 47.48 -61.22 1.35
N THR A 191 48.13 -61.51 2.48
CA THR A 191 48.98 -60.55 3.19
C THR A 191 50.42 -60.70 2.73
N LEU A 192 50.96 -59.65 2.13
CA LEU A 192 52.36 -59.54 1.76
C LEU A 192 53.10 -58.84 2.89
N GLU A 193 53.89 -59.62 3.63
CA GLU A 193 54.62 -59.12 4.80
C GLU A 193 55.68 -58.10 4.40
N CYS A 194 55.79 -57.02 5.16
CA CYS A 194 56.80 -55.99 4.93
C CYS A 194 58.18 -56.50 5.38
N PRO A 195 59.15 -56.67 4.46
CA PRO A 195 60.46 -57.23 4.77
C PRO A 195 61.40 -56.23 5.45
N LEU A 196 60.98 -54.97 5.59
CA LEU A 196 61.78 -53.90 6.17
C LEU A 196 61.56 -53.82 7.68
N ASP A 197 62.64 -53.58 8.43
CA ASP A 197 62.56 -53.32 9.87
C ASP A 197 62.06 -51.90 10.19
N ASN A 198 62.40 -50.94 9.32
CA ASN A 198 61.97 -49.55 9.40
C ASN A 198 61.55 -49.06 8.02
N VAL A 199 60.44 -48.33 7.95
CA VAL A 199 59.98 -47.62 6.76
C VAL A 199 59.90 -46.14 7.11
N ASN A 200 60.71 -45.32 6.44
CA ASN A 200 60.65 -43.86 6.57
C ASN A 200 60.74 -43.30 5.16
N ASP A 201 59.66 -42.66 4.70
CA ASP A 201 59.48 -42.12 3.34
C ASP A 201 59.87 -43.12 2.24
N THR A 202 59.23 -44.30 2.27
CA THR A 202 59.49 -45.36 1.29
C THR A 202 58.32 -45.47 0.32
N GLU A 203 58.61 -45.32 -0.97
CA GLU A 203 57.65 -45.60 -2.04
C GLU A 203 57.34 -47.10 -2.08
N ILE A 204 56.06 -47.42 -1.98
CA ILE A 204 55.50 -48.75 -2.08
C ILE A 204 54.77 -48.84 -3.41
N TYR A 205 55.16 -49.81 -4.21
CA TYR A 205 54.57 -50.07 -5.52
C TYR A 205 53.74 -51.35 -5.44
N ILE A 206 52.45 -51.29 -5.73
CA ILE A 206 51.59 -52.48 -5.84
C ILE A 206 51.32 -52.73 -7.32
N TYR A 207 51.87 -53.81 -7.85
CA TYR A 207 51.84 -54.11 -9.28
C TYR A 207 50.56 -54.83 -9.70
N SER A 208 50.29 -54.78 -11.00
CA SER A 208 49.04 -55.26 -11.61
C SER A 208 47.81 -54.59 -10.98
N ALA A 209 47.89 -53.28 -10.74
CA ALA A 209 46.86 -52.52 -10.02
C ALA A 209 45.47 -52.65 -10.66
N SER A 210 45.42 -52.69 -12.00
CA SER A 210 44.18 -52.92 -12.73
C SER A 210 43.52 -54.28 -12.44
N GLN A 211 44.24 -55.22 -11.82
CA GLN A 211 43.74 -56.54 -11.41
C GLN A 211 43.50 -56.65 -9.91
N LEU A 212 43.46 -55.54 -9.16
CA LEU A 212 43.18 -55.56 -7.73
C LEU A 212 41.74 -55.14 -7.43
N LYS A 213 41.05 -55.98 -6.67
CA LYS A 213 39.70 -55.70 -6.15
C LYS A 213 39.77 -54.87 -4.86
N ASP A 214 40.76 -55.16 -4.01
CA ASP A 214 40.95 -54.52 -2.71
C ASP A 214 42.45 -54.48 -2.37
N VAL A 215 42.88 -53.44 -1.64
CA VAL A 215 44.24 -53.25 -1.13
C VAL A 215 44.31 -53.25 0.41
N GLY A 216 43.20 -53.62 1.06
CA GLY A 216 43.10 -53.74 2.50
C GLY A 216 43.11 -52.39 3.21
N ASP A 217 43.39 -52.44 4.51
CA ASP A 217 43.52 -51.25 5.35
C ASP A 217 44.95 -50.70 5.28
N LEU A 218 45.12 -49.56 4.62
CA LEU A 218 46.41 -48.89 4.49
C LEU A 218 46.62 -47.78 5.52
N SER A 219 45.66 -47.54 6.43
CA SER A 219 45.75 -46.46 7.43
C SER A 219 46.98 -46.62 8.33
N GLY A 220 47.36 -47.86 8.66
CA GLY A 220 48.54 -48.19 9.47
C GLY A 220 49.88 -47.83 8.81
N LEU A 221 49.92 -47.62 7.48
CA LEU A 221 51.13 -47.16 6.78
C LEU A 221 51.39 -45.66 6.95
N MET A 222 50.42 -44.90 7.48
CA MET A 222 50.50 -43.43 7.61
C MET A 222 50.91 -42.77 6.29
N VAL A 223 50.20 -43.12 5.20
CA VAL A 223 50.54 -42.76 3.82
C VAL A 223 50.69 -41.24 3.64
N GLY A 224 51.74 -40.77 2.96
CA GLY A 224 51.93 -39.36 2.64
C GLY A 224 51.50 -38.94 1.23
N TYR A 225 51.69 -39.83 0.26
CA TYR A 225 51.30 -39.66 -1.13
C TYR A 225 50.64 -40.94 -1.62
N ALA A 226 49.47 -40.85 -2.26
CA ALA A 226 48.68 -42.00 -2.70
C ALA A 226 48.20 -41.82 -4.16
N GLU A 227 48.71 -42.66 -5.07
CA GLU A 227 48.32 -42.70 -6.48
C GLU A 227 47.60 -44.01 -6.80
N PHE A 228 46.28 -43.95 -6.94
CA PHE A 228 45.37 -45.08 -7.17
C PHE A 228 44.67 -45.04 -8.53
N SER A 229 45.07 -44.14 -9.45
CA SER A 229 44.37 -43.95 -10.74
C SER A 229 44.41 -45.16 -11.67
N LEU A 230 45.35 -46.09 -11.47
CA LEU A 230 45.45 -47.34 -12.24
C LEU A 230 44.68 -48.53 -11.62
N ALA A 231 44.13 -48.37 -10.41
CA ALA A 231 43.39 -49.43 -9.71
C ALA A 231 41.94 -49.57 -10.22
N THR A 232 41.78 -49.76 -11.53
CA THR A 232 40.47 -49.72 -12.23
C THR A 232 39.43 -50.75 -11.74
N LYS A 233 39.85 -51.76 -10.97
CA LYS A 233 38.98 -52.78 -10.38
C LYS A 233 38.76 -52.62 -8.87
N LEU A 234 39.35 -51.59 -8.27
CA LEU A 234 39.27 -51.32 -6.84
C LEU A 234 37.84 -51.04 -6.42
N GLN A 235 37.41 -51.71 -5.34
CA GLN A 235 36.06 -51.58 -4.79
C GLN A 235 36.04 -50.87 -3.45
N SER A 236 37.14 -50.89 -2.71
CA SER A 236 37.28 -50.24 -1.41
C SER A 236 38.68 -49.66 -1.27
N LEU A 237 38.78 -48.46 -0.70
CA LEU A 237 40.04 -47.86 -0.32
C LEU A 237 39.94 -47.26 1.09
N LYS A 238 40.81 -47.70 1.99
CA LYS A 238 40.94 -47.15 3.33
C LYS A 238 42.36 -46.64 3.57
N LEU A 239 42.52 -45.32 3.65
CA LEU A 239 43.77 -44.60 3.91
C LEU A 239 43.79 -43.93 5.28
N GLY A 240 42.61 -43.76 5.90
CA GLY A 240 42.44 -43.18 7.23
C GLY A 240 41.63 -44.09 8.16
N ASP A 241 41.47 -43.68 9.41
CA ASP A 241 40.70 -44.43 10.41
C ASP A 241 39.88 -43.48 11.30
N ALA A 242 38.73 -43.95 11.78
CA ALA A 242 37.81 -43.19 12.63
C ALA A 242 38.26 -43.06 14.09
N ALA A 243 39.18 -43.91 14.54
CA ALA A 243 39.60 -43.96 15.93
C ALA A 243 40.15 -42.60 16.39
N ALA A 244 39.71 -42.13 17.56
CA ALA A 244 40.13 -40.84 18.11
C ALA A 244 41.65 -40.74 18.36
N SER A 245 42.34 -41.89 18.46
CA SER A 245 43.79 -41.98 18.59
C SER A 245 44.54 -41.91 17.26
N TYR A 246 43.85 -42.02 16.12
CA TYR A 246 44.46 -42.02 14.80
C TYR A 246 44.50 -40.60 14.22
N SER A 247 45.66 -40.22 13.68
CA SER A 247 45.83 -38.99 12.91
C SER A 247 47.02 -39.16 11.97
N ASN A 248 46.78 -39.06 10.67
CA ASN A 248 47.81 -39.13 9.66
C ASN A 248 48.15 -37.72 9.16
N THR A 249 49.20 -37.13 9.73
CA THR A 249 49.72 -35.82 9.31
C THR A 249 50.61 -35.89 8.08
N ASN A 250 50.85 -37.07 7.50
CA ASN A 250 51.73 -37.19 6.34
C ASN A 250 50.98 -37.03 5.01
N LEU A 251 49.70 -37.43 4.95
CA LEU A 251 48.93 -37.43 3.70
C LEU A 251 48.73 -36.02 3.18
N THR A 252 49.34 -35.69 2.04
CA THR A 252 49.16 -34.41 1.34
C THR A 252 48.46 -34.58 -0.01
N ASP A 253 48.55 -35.77 -0.62
CA ASP A 253 48.07 -36.04 -1.97
C ASP A 253 47.35 -37.38 -2.12
N LEU A 254 46.21 -37.34 -2.81
CA LEU A 254 45.38 -38.48 -3.13
C LEU A 254 44.84 -38.36 -4.56
N HIS A 255 45.17 -39.33 -5.40
CA HIS A 255 44.68 -39.45 -6.77
C HIS A 255 43.94 -40.77 -6.95
N LEU A 256 42.70 -40.71 -7.44
CA LEU A 256 41.82 -41.87 -7.60
C LEU A 256 41.48 -42.18 -9.07
N GLY A 257 41.74 -41.24 -9.99
CA GLY A 257 41.44 -41.40 -11.41
C GLY A 257 40.00 -41.85 -11.68
N ASN A 258 39.84 -42.77 -12.62
CA ASN A 258 38.54 -43.29 -13.08
C ASN A 258 38.23 -44.66 -12.46
N ASN A 259 38.26 -44.76 -11.13
CA ASN A 259 37.94 -45.99 -10.41
C ASN A 259 36.41 -46.21 -10.36
N VAL A 260 35.83 -46.58 -11.50
CA VAL A 260 34.38 -46.75 -11.68
C VAL A 260 33.79 -47.81 -10.75
N LEU A 261 34.56 -48.80 -10.30
CA LEU A 261 34.06 -49.85 -9.39
C LEU A 261 34.17 -49.50 -7.90
N LEU A 262 34.78 -48.36 -7.56
CA LEU A 262 34.98 -47.94 -6.17
C LEU A 262 33.62 -47.72 -5.51
N ARG A 263 33.42 -48.36 -4.35
CA ARG A 263 32.20 -48.26 -3.53
C ARG A 263 32.45 -47.48 -2.24
N THR A 264 33.59 -47.71 -1.61
CA THR A 264 33.93 -47.11 -0.32
C THR A 264 35.27 -46.40 -0.39
N LEU A 265 35.29 -45.15 0.07
CA LEU A 265 36.49 -44.33 0.26
C LEU A 265 36.53 -43.82 1.70
N ASP A 266 37.54 -44.22 2.45
CA ASP A 266 37.74 -43.82 3.84
C ASP A 266 39.11 -43.18 4.03
N VAL A 267 39.12 -41.86 4.25
CA VAL A 267 40.33 -41.03 4.38
C VAL A 267 40.27 -40.21 5.67
N ARG A 268 39.57 -40.70 6.70
CA ARG A 268 39.36 -39.95 7.95
C ARG A 268 40.66 -39.62 8.69
N ASN A 269 40.63 -38.50 9.42
CA ASN A 269 41.69 -38.01 10.30
C ASN A 269 43.04 -37.80 9.58
N CYS A 270 43.01 -37.24 8.37
CA CYS A 270 44.19 -36.88 7.58
C CYS A 270 44.34 -35.34 7.45
N PRO A 271 44.69 -34.60 8.52
CA PRO A 271 44.55 -33.13 8.57
C PRO A 271 45.39 -32.35 7.56
N ASN A 272 46.47 -32.91 7.02
CA ASN A 272 47.35 -32.22 6.07
C ASN A 272 46.94 -32.41 4.60
N LEU A 273 45.95 -33.25 4.30
CA LEU A 273 45.35 -33.36 2.98
C LEU A 273 44.38 -32.19 2.80
N THR A 274 44.91 -31.06 2.32
CA THR A 274 44.20 -29.77 2.30
C THR A 274 43.61 -29.39 0.94
N GLN A 275 44.16 -29.98 -0.13
CA GLN A 275 43.67 -29.79 -1.49
C GLN A 275 42.31 -30.46 -1.69
N ALA A 276 41.56 -30.01 -2.70
CA ALA A 276 40.33 -30.68 -3.10
C ALA A 276 40.64 -32.06 -3.69
N VAL A 277 39.87 -33.08 -3.30
CA VAL A 277 40.03 -34.44 -3.82
C VAL A 277 39.07 -34.66 -4.98
N ASP A 278 39.59 -35.15 -6.11
CA ASP A 278 38.78 -35.46 -7.27
C ASP A 278 38.35 -36.93 -7.28
N ILE A 279 37.04 -37.17 -7.16
CA ILE A 279 36.42 -38.49 -7.31
C ILE A 279 35.36 -38.51 -8.40
N SER A 280 35.37 -37.54 -9.32
CA SER A 280 34.35 -37.40 -10.37
C SER A 280 34.30 -38.60 -11.32
N GLY A 281 35.42 -39.30 -11.49
CA GLY A 281 35.52 -40.57 -12.24
C GLY A 281 35.02 -41.81 -11.49
N CYS A 282 34.70 -41.72 -10.19
CA CYS A 282 34.28 -42.84 -9.34
C CYS A 282 32.75 -42.99 -9.32
N ALA A 283 32.14 -43.24 -10.48
CA ALA A 283 30.69 -43.15 -10.68
C ALA A 283 29.81 -44.05 -9.79
N ASN A 284 30.34 -45.15 -9.23
CA ASN A 284 29.59 -46.09 -8.39
C ASN A 284 29.90 -45.98 -6.89
N VAL A 285 30.53 -44.88 -6.45
CA VAL A 285 30.85 -44.65 -5.04
C VAL A 285 29.57 -44.53 -4.22
N GLU A 286 29.52 -45.24 -3.10
CA GLU A 286 28.37 -45.28 -2.18
C GLU A 286 28.69 -44.61 -0.85
N HIS A 287 29.92 -44.77 -0.34
CA HIS A 287 30.33 -44.31 0.98
C HIS A 287 31.64 -43.55 0.93
N VAL A 288 31.62 -42.29 1.36
CA VAL A 288 32.78 -41.38 1.35
C VAL A 288 32.96 -40.77 2.73
N TYR A 289 34.14 -40.94 3.32
CA TYR A 289 34.47 -40.44 4.65
C TYR A 289 35.74 -39.60 4.68
N PHE A 290 35.60 -38.33 5.07
CA PHE A 290 36.67 -37.36 5.26
C PHE A 290 36.59 -36.64 6.62
N ASP A 291 35.87 -37.19 7.60
CA ASP A 291 35.88 -36.65 8.98
C ASP A 291 37.30 -36.38 9.48
N GLY A 292 37.55 -35.24 10.12
CA GLY A 292 38.88 -34.89 10.66
C GLY A 292 39.99 -34.65 9.61
N THR A 293 39.65 -34.62 8.32
CA THR A 293 40.59 -34.44 7.21
C THR A 293 40.65 -32.97 6.77
N GLY A 294 41.76 -32.52 6.20
CA GLY A 294 41.96 -31.09 5.90
C GLY A 294 41.29 -30.56 4.64
N ILE A 295 40.57 -31.40 3.87
CA ILE A 295 40.15 -31.06 2.50
C ILE A 295 39.26 -29.81 2.47
N THR A 296 39.43 -29.01 1.43
CA THR A 296 38.66 -27.78 1.22
C THR A 296 37.46 -27.97 0.27
N GLY A 297 37.40 -29.11 -0.42
CA GLY A 297 36.32 -29.50 -1.31
C GLY A 297 36.51 -30.91 -1.86
N ILE A 298 35.49 -31.40 -2.55
CA ILE A 298 35.50 -32.71 -3.21
C ILE A 298 34.77 -32.61 -4.56
N ASN A 299 35.39 -33.11 -5.63
CA ASN A 299 34.71 -33.20 -6.93
C ASN A 299 33.97 -34.54 -6.99
N LEU A 300 32.67 -34.52 -6.76
CA LEU A 300 31.82 -35.71 -6.83
C LEU A 300 31.44 -36.06 -8.28
N PRO A 301 31.10 -37.33 -8.57
CA PRO A 301 30.42 -37.68 -9.82
C PRO A 301 29.12 -36.90 -10.00
N VAL A 302 28.79 -36.59 -11.26
CA VAL A 302 27.52 -35.95 -11.61
C VAL A 302 26.43 -37.00 -11.66
N GLY A 303 25.65 -37.10 -10.59
CA GLY A 303 24.74 -38.20 -10.36
C GLY A 303 25.45 -39.49 -9.95
N GLY A 304 24.67 -40.45 -9.48
CA GLY A 304 25.19 -41.72 -9.02
C GLY A 304 24.35 -42.28 -7.88
N ILE A 305 24.99 -43.14 -7.10
CA ILE A 305 24.38 -43.94 -6.03
C ILE A 305 25.06 -43.66 -4.69
N LEU A 306 25.57 -42.44 -4.51
CA LEU A 306 26.17 -41.99 -3.26
C LEU A 306 25.11 -42.05 -2.15
N LYS A 307 25.41 -42.75 -1.05
CA LYS A 307 24.53 -42.93 0.12
C LYS A 307 25.02 -42.18 1.34
N THR A 308 26.34 -42.12 1.52
CA THR A 308 27.01 -41.50 2.67
C THR A 308 28.10 -40.55 2.21
N LEU A 309 28.06 -39.31 2.72
CA LEU A 309 29.06 -38.29 2.49
C LEU A 309 29.40 -37.57 3.79
N HIS A 310 30.55 -37.90 4.37
CA HIS A 310 31.06 -37.22 5.56
C HIS A 310 32.22 -36.32 5.17
N LEU A 311 32.09 -35.03 5.46
CA LEU A 311 33.06 -34.01 5.10
C LEU A 311 33.52 -33.22 6.33
N PRO A 312 34.75 -32.71 6.33
CA PRO A 312 35.26 -31.92 7.44
C PRO A 312 34.68 -30.50 7.43
N ALA A 313 34.76 -29.81 8.57
CA ALA A 313 34.36 -28.41 8.69
C ALA A 313 35.21 -27.44 7.84
N THR A 314 36.35 -27.89 7.30
CA THR A 314 37.24 -27.10 6.43
C THR A 314 36.71 -26.95 5.01
N VAL A 315 35.61 -27.63 4.64
CA VAL A 315 35.02 -27.52 3.31
C VAL A 315 34.52 -26.10 3.05
N THR A 316 34.95 -25.53 1.93
CA THR A 316 34.55 -24.21 1.45
C THR A 316 33.67 -24.27 0.20
N ASN A 317 33.72 -25.38 -0.53
CA ASN A 317 32.91 -25.66 -1.71
C ASN A 317 32.14 -26.98 -1.52
N LEU A 318 30.82 -26.88 -1.41
CA LEU A 318 29.91 -28.01 -1.37
C LEU A 318 29.14 -28.09 -2.68
N THR A 319 29.52 -29.03 -3.55
CA THR A 319 28.84 -29.29 -4.82
C THR A 319 28.30 -30.72 -4.86
N ILE A 320 26.98 -30.88 -4.82
CA ILE A 320 26.29 -32.16 -4.90
C ILE A 320 25.25 -32.07 -6.02
N ARG A 321 25.36 -32.92 -7.04
CA ARG A 321 24.49 -32.89 -8.23
C ARG A 321 23.90 -34.25 -8.51
N ASN A 322 22.58 -34.32 -8.62
CA ASN A 322 21.78 -35.48 -8.99
C ASN A 322 22.04 -36.72 -8.12
N GLN A 323 22.40 -36.53 -6.85
CA GLN A 323 22.66 -37.62 -5.88
C GLN A 323 21.37 -37.93 -5.11
N GLY A 324 20.40 -38.54 -5.78
CA GLY A 324 19.09 -38.87 -5.19
C GLY A 324 19.13 -40.00 -4.16
N SER A 325 20.21 -40.79 -4.11
CA SER A 325 20.40 -41.88 -3.13
C SER A 325 21.07 -41.43 -1.83
N LEU A 326 21.47 -40.17 -1.71
CA LEU A 326 22.20 -39.66 -0.55
C LEU A 326 21.27 -39.62 0.66
N THR A 327 21.57 -40.39 1.70
CA THR A 327 20.75 -40.48 2.93
C THR A 327 21.47 -39.96 4.16
N ASP A 328 22.79 -39.85 4.10
CA ASP A 328 23.63 -39.46 5.22
C ASP A 328 24.68 -38.44 4.76
N LEU A 329 24.40 -37.16 5.02
CA LEU A 329 25.33 -36.06 4.81
C LEU A 329 25.72 -35.50 6.18
N THR A 330 27.02 -35.58 6.51
CA THR A 330 27.55 -35.04 7.75
C THR A 330 28.65 -34.02 7.46
N ILE A 331 28.46 -32.79 7.93
CA ILE A 331 29.49 -31.74 7.97
C ILE A 331 29.40 -31.05 9.35
N PRO A 332 30.48 -30.99 10.14
CA PRO A 332 30.39 -30.45 11.50
C PRO A 332 30.00 -28.96 11.61
N SER A 333 30.22 -28.18 10.55
CA SER A 333 29.81 -26.78 10.45
C SER A 333 29.71 -26.36 8.98
N TYR A 334 28.68 -25.59 8.64
CA TYR A 334 28.51 -25.01 7.30
C TYR A 334 29.10 -23.59 7.16
N THR A 335 29.60 -23.00 8.24
CA THR A 335 30.03 -21.57 8.27
C THR A 335 31.20 -21.23 7.35
N ASN A 336 31.97 -22.23 6.91
CA ASN A 336 33.11 -22.03 5.99
C ASN A 336 32.71 -22.17 4.52
N ILE A 337 31.50 -22.64 4.23
CA ILE A 337 31.02 -22.85 2.86
C ILE A 337 30.75 -21.50 2.21
N SER A 338 31.60 -21.13 1.24
CA SER A 338 31.46 -19.92 0.43
C SER A 338 30.85 -20.20 -0.95
N THR A 339 30.73 -21.48 -1.31
CA THR A 339 30.12 -21.97 -2.54
C THR A 339 29.24 -23.18 -2.23
N LEU A 340 27.93 -23.03 -2.47
CA LEU A 340 26.92 -24.05 -2.27
C LEU A 340 26.22 -24.32 -3.62
N ARG A 341 26.41 -25.53 -4.16
CA ARG A 341 25.72 -26.00 -5.36
C ARG A 341 25.03 -27.33 -5.08
N LEU A 342 23.73 -27.29 -4.84
CA LEU A 342 22.90 -28.47 -4.65
C LEU A 342 21.89 -28.55 -5.80
N GLU A 343 21.92 -29.64 -6.56
CA GLU A 343 21.01 -29.83 -7.69
C GLU A 343 20.36 -31.21 -7.61
N ASN A 344 19.02 -31.25 -7.51
CA ASN A 344 18.23 -32.49 -7.45
C ASN A 344 18.80 -33.48 -6.43
N VAL A 345 19.07 -32.98 -5.23
CA VAL A 345 19.59 -33.77 -4.12
C VAL A 345 18.44 -34.47 -3.38
N SER A 346 18.75 -35.58 -2.72
CA SER A 346 17.81 -36.27 -1.83
C SER A 346 17.27 -35.34 -0.74
N THR A 347 16.04 -35.60 -0.28
CA THR A 347 15.40 -34.89 0.85
C THR A 347 16.11 -35.08 2.19
N ALA A 348 17.01 -36.06 2.29
CA ALA A 348 17.89 -36.20 3.46
C ALA A 348 18.94 -35.08 3.55
N VAL A 349 19.20 -34.35 2.45
CA VAL A 349 20.02 -33.15 2.46
C VAL A 349 19.14 -31.95 2.79
N ASP A 350 19.20 -31.47 4.03
CA ASP A 350 18.49 -30.28 4.46
C ASP A 350 19.13 -29.01 3.88
N SER A 351 18.85 -28.78 2.60
CA SER A 351 19.34 -27.63 1.84
C SER A 351 18.89 -26.29 2.43
N LYS A 352 17.77 -26.26 3.16
CA LYS A 352 17.29 -25.06 3.85
C LYS A 352 18.15 -24.76 5.08
N ALA A 353 18.43 -25.75 5.93
CA ALA A 353 19.30 -25.58 7.09
C ALA A 353 20.73 -25.20 6.68
N ILE A 354 21.26 -25.84 5.63
CA ILE A 354 22.58 -25.48 5.08
C ILE A 354 22.58 -24.01 4.65
N LEU A 355 21.58 -23.57 3.86
CA LEU A 355 21.48 -22.18 3.42
C LEU A 355 21.43 -21.18 4.60
N GLN A 356 20.78 -21.53 5.70
CA GLN A 356 20.65 -20.68 6.88
C GLN A 356 21.95 -20.52 7.68
N GLU A 357 22.89 -21.45 7.56
CA GLU A 357 24.15 -21.43 8.30
C GLU A 357 25.35 -20.87 7.49
N ILE A 358 25.26 -20.85 6.16
CA ILE A 358 26.35 -20.30 5.34
C ILE A 358 26.44 -18.77 5.43
N PRO A 359 27.64 -18.17 5.27
CA PRO A 359 27.81 -16.72 5.31
C PRO A 359 27.06 -16.01 4.18
N ALA A 360 26.60 -14.78 4.44
CA ALA A 360 26.11 -13.88 3.39
C ALA A 360 27.18 -13.64 2.30
N ASN A 361 26.77 -13.29 1.09
CA ASN A 361 27.58 -13.22 -0.14
C ASN A 361 28.17 -14.56 -0.63
N SER A 362 27.79 -15.69 -0.04
CA SER A 362 28.14 -17.00 -0.58
C SER A 362 27.51 -17.22 -1.95
N ARG A 363 28.16 -18.03 -2.78
CA ARG A 363 27.69 -18.39 -4.13
C ARG A 363 26.72 -19.55 -4.05
N VAL A 364 25.45 -19.30 -4.32
CA VAL A 364 24.37 -20.26 -4.10
C VAL A 364 23.70 -20.65 -5.41
N ARG A 365 23.66 -21.95 -5.65
CA ARG A 365 22.83 -22.59 -6.67
C ARG A 365 22.06 -23.76 -6.05
N LEU A 366 20.75 -23.64 -5.99
CA LEU A 366 19.86 -24.61 -5.38
C LEU A 366 18.76 -24.98 -6.39
N ILE A 367 18.84 -26.18 -6.95
CA ILE A 367 17.91 -26.62 -8.01
C ILE A 367 17.10 -27.80 -7.50
N GLY A 368 15.78 -27.73 -7.69
CA GLY A 368 14.84 -28.76 -7.26
C GLY A 368 14.61 -28.74 -5.75
N ILE A 369 14.62 -27.56 -5.13
CA ILE A 369 14.27 -27.45 -3.70
C ILE A 369 12.80 -27.78 -3.47
N ASP A 370 12.52 -28.34 -2.29
CA ASP A 370 11.17 -28.61 -1.81
C ASP A 370 11.16 -28.30 -0.31
N TRP A 371 10.73 -27.09 0.04
CA TRP A 371 10.86 -26.56 1.40
C TRP A 371 9.52 -26.20 2.01
N GLU A 372 9.40 -26.45 3.31
CA GLU A 372 8.29 -25.97 4.12
C GLU A 372 8.66 -24.64 4.81
N ALA A 373 7.90 -23.58 4.56
CA ALA A 373 7.99 -22.31 5.27
C ALA A 373 7.02 -22.24 6.46
N GLY A 374 5.88 -22.94 6.39
CA GLY A 374 4.82 -22.85 7.41
C GLY A 374 4.02 -21.55 7.28
N ASP A 375 4.64 -20.40 7.51
CA ASP A 375 4.00 -19.08 7.46
C ASP A 375 4.68 -18.09 6.50
N ALA A 376 3.98 -16.99 6.20
CA ALA A 376 4.44 -15.95 5.29
C ALA A 376 5.70 -15.21 5.80
N ASP A 377 5.85 -15.06 7.12
CA ASP A 377 7.00 -14.37 7.71
C ASP A 377 8.29 -15.18 7.49
N THR A 378 8.21 -16.50 7.70
CA THR A 378 9.30 -17.43 7.43
C THR A 378 9.63 -17.48 5.95
N LEU A 379 8.63 -17.52 5.06
CA LEU A 379 8.81 -17.46 3.60
C LEU A 379 9.60 -16.20 3.21
N MET A 380 9.17 -15.02 3.67
CA MET A 380 9.85 -13.76 3.36
C MET A 380 11.24 -13.66 4.00
N GLY A 381 11.44 -14.30 5.16
CA GLY A 381 12.76 -14.46 5.78
C GLY A 381 13.73 -15.26 4.91
N ILE A 382 13.27 -16.38 4.33
CA ILE A 382 14.07 -17.18 3.38
C ILE A 382 14.43 -16.35 2.14
N VAL A 383 13.46 -15.63 1.57
CA VAL A 383 13.68 -14.76 0.40
C VAL A 383 14.67 -13.65 0.72
N SER A 384 14.55 -13.02 1.90
CA SER A 384 15.49 -12.01 2.36
C SER A 384 16.91 -12.57 2.53
N LEU A 385 17.04 -13.80 3.02
CA LEU A 385 18.32 -14.50 3.10
C LEU A 385 18.91 -14.75 1.71
N LEU A 386 18.11 -15.24 0.75
CA LEU A 386 18.53 -15.43 -0.64
C LEU A 386 19.01 -14.12 -1.27
N ASP A 387 18.35 -12.99 -0.97
CA ASP A 387 18.74 -11.66 -1.45
C ASP A 387 20.13 -11.22 -0.91
N THR A 388 20.64 -11.83 0.16
CA THR A 388 22.01 -11.59 0.65
C THR A 388 23.09 -12.42 -0.05
N MET A 389 22.70 -13.35 -0.92
CA MET A 389 23.60 -14.33 -1.54
C MET A 389 23.96 -13.94 -2.99
N ARG A 390 25.10 -14.44 -3.47
CA ARG A 390 25.49 -14.46 -4.90
C ARG A 390 25.02 -15.76 -5.54
N GLY A 391 25.15 -15.92 -6.85
CA GLY A 391 24.81 -17.18 -7.51
C GLY A 391 25.86 -17.76 -8.44
N LEU A 392 25.52 -18.91 -9.01
CA LEU A 392 26.30 -19.65 -10.00
C LEU A 392 25.40 -20.08 -11.15
N ASP A 393 25.82 -19.82 -12.38
CA ASP A 393 25.17 -20.36 -13.57
C ASP A 393 25.41 -21.89 -13.70
N GLU A 394 24.82 -22.50 -14.72
CA GLU A 394 24.95 -23.94 -15.00
C GLU A 394 26.40 -24.39 -15.24
N ASN A 395 27.23 -23.49 -15.78
CA ASN A 395 28.63 -23.70 -16.11
C ASN A 395 29.56 -23.43 -14.92
N GLY A 396 29.01 -22.94 -13.79
CA GLY A 396 29.77 -22.59 -12.59
C GLY A 396 30.36 -21.18 -12.62
N ASN A 397 29.92 -20.29 -13.52
CA ASN A 397 30.31 -18.89 -13.50
C ASN A 397 29.49 -18.10 -12.48
N ASN A 398 30.08 -17.05 -11.92
CA ASN A 398 29.42 -16.22 -10.91
C ASN A 398 28.25 -15.42 -11.50
N THR A 399 27.16 -15.30 -10.73
CA THR A 399 26.03 -14.40 -10.99
C THR A 399 25.78 -13.49 -9.79
N ASP A 400 25.10 -12.36 -10.02
CA ASP A 400 24.88 -11.35 -8.98
C ASP A 400 23.89 -11.80 -7.89
N MET A 401 22.92 -12.64 -8.25
CA MET A 401 21.88 -13.19 -7.37
C MET A 401 21.95 -14.71 -7.31
N ALA A 402 21.54 -15.28 -6.18
CA ALA A 402 21.36 -16.72 -5.99
C ALA A 402 20.51 -17.32 -7.11
N GLN A 403 20.88 -18.53 -7.55
CA GLN A 403 20.16 -19.26 -8.58
C GLN A 403 19.34 -20.35 -7.89
N VAL A 404 18.03 -20.14 -7.75
CA VAL A 404 17.15 -21.03 -7.00
C VAL A 404 15.98 -21.47 -7.86
N SER A 405 15.69 -22.77 -7.86
CA SER A 405 14.47 -23.31 -8.46
C SER A 405 13.89 -24.46 -7.65
N GLY A 406 12.56 -24.61 -7.70
CA GLY A 406 11.84 -25.60 -6.92
C GLY A 406 10.55 -25.03 -6.34
N THR A 407 10.10 -25.59 -5.24
CA THR A 407 8.87 -25.17 -4.55
C THR A 407 9.15 -24.82 -3.10
N ILE A 408 8.60 -23.71 -2.62
CA ILE A 408 8.44 -23.43 -1.19
C ILE A 408 6.95 -23.49 -0.88
N HIS A 409 6.60 -24.34 0.07
CA HIS A 409 5.28 -24.55 0.61
C HIS A 409 5.04 -23.60 1.78
N VAL A 410 3.89 -22.93 1.78
CA VAL A 410 3.45 -22.03 2.84
C VAL A 410 1.96 -22.25 3.07
N ASP A 411 1.49 -22.12 4.30
CA ASP A 411 0.06 -22.21 4.58
C ASP A 411 -0.67 -21.05 3.89
N THR A 412 -0.40 -19.82 4.36
CA THR A 412 -1.09 -18.61 3.90
C THR A 412 -0.12 -17.56 3.39
N VAL A 413 -0.39 -16.97 2.22
CA VAL A 413 0.44 -15.90 1.62
C VAL A 413 -0.41 -14.84 0.91
N THR A 414 0.10 -13.63 0.70
CA THR A 414 -0.59 -12.61 -0.12
C THR A 414 -0.19 -12.68 -1.60
N GLY A 415 -1.08 -12.28 -2.50
CA GLY A 415 -0.76 -12.20 -3.94
C GLY A 415 0.41 -11.26 -4.26
N ALA A 416 0.62 -10.20 -3.46
CA ALA A 416 1.74 -9.29 -3.62
C ALA A 416 3.09 -9.94 -3.27
N GLN A 417 3.14 -10.73 -2.19
CA GLN A 417 4.34 -11.48 -1.80
C GLN A 417 4.72 -12.51 -2.87
N VAL A 418 3.74 -13.25 -3.40
CA VAL A 418 3.99 -14.23 -4.49
C VAL A 418 4.56 -13.51 -5.73
N ALA A 419 3.99 -12.37 -6.12
CA ALA A 419 4.47 -11.59 -7.25
C ALA A 419 5.89 -11.04 -7.05
N GLU A 420 6.23 -10.59 -5.84
CA GLU A 420 7.58 -10.13 -5.50
C GLU A 420 8.61 -11.26 -5.66
N ILE A 421 8.32 -12.43 -5.08
CA ILE A 421 9.20 -13.60 -5.12
C ILE A 421 9.41 -14.04 -6.57
N GLN A 422 8.32 -14.17 -7.33
CA GLN A 422 8.34 -14.59 -8.73
C GLN A 422 9.13 -13.62 -9.63
N SER A 423 9.11 -12.31 -9.31
CA SER A 423 9.89 -11.32 -10.05
C SER A 423 11.39 -11.40 -9.78
N LYS A 424 11.80 -11.79 -8.56
CA LYS A 424 13.21 -11.92 -8.17
C LYS A 424 13.79 -13.29 -8.56
N TYR A 425 12.99 -14.34 -8.37
CA TYR A 425 13.35 -15.74 -8.58
C TYR A 425 12.31 -16.43 -9.47
N PRO A 426 12.41 -16.29 -10.81
CA PRO A 426 11.38 -16.78 -11.74
C PRO A 426 11.19 -18.30 -11.73
N ASP A 427 12.20 -19.07 -11.34
CA ASP A 427 12.12 -20.53 -11.29
C ASP A 427 11.73 -21.07 -9.90
N LEU A 428 11.46 -20.18 -8.95
CA LEU A 428 11.02 -20.51 -7.60
C LEU A 428 9.50 -20.40 -7.49
N LYS A 429 8.84 -21.55 -7.33
CA LYS A 429 7.39 -21.61 -7.14
C LYS A 429 7.04 -21.46 -5.66
N VAL A 430 6.07 -20.60 -5.35
CA VAL A 430 5.43 -20.56 -4.03
C VAL A 430 4.14 -21.39 -4.13
N ALA A 431 4.11 -22.55 -3.48
CA ALA A 431 2.90 -23.35 -3.30
C ALA A 431 2.23 -22.93 -1.99
N PHE A 432 0.92 -22.68 -2.04
CA PHE A 432 0.17 -22.21 -0.89
C PHE A 432 -1.13 -22.99 -0.74
N GLU A 433 -1.56 -23.24 0.50
CA GLU A 433 -2.91 -23.76 0.78
C GLU A 433 -3.93 -22.64 0.63
N HIS A 434 -3.57 -21.47 1.15
CA HIS A 434 -4.43 -20.32 1.27
C HIS A 434 -3.79 -19.06 0.66
N ILE A 435 -4.52 -18.36 -0.21
CA ILE A 435 -4.12 -17.03 -0.67
C ILE A 435 -4.96 -15.98 0.04
N THR A 436 -4.29 -15.02 0.66
CA THR A 436 -4.94 -13.87 1.29
C THR A 436 -4.92 -12.65 0.39
N SER A 437 -6.04 -11.95 0.38
CA SER A 437 -6.19 -10.64 -0.24
C SER A 437 -6.84 -9.70 0.76
N ASN A 438 -6.40 -8.46 0.81
CA ASN A 438 -7.00 -7.47 1.68
C ASN A 438 -8.17 -6.79 0.97
N LEU A 439 -9.34 -6.88 1.59
CA LEU A 439 -10.51 -6.11 1.20
C LEU A 439 -10.60 -4.87 2.10
N TYR A 440 -10.31 -3.73 1.50
CA TYR A 440 -10.31 -2.45 2.17
C TYR A 440 -11.67 -1.77 1.98
N PHE A 441 -12.38 -1.57 3.07
CA PHE A 441 -13.68 -0.94 3.09
C PHE A 441 -13.53 0.54 3.40
N TYR A 442 -13.82 1.38 2.43
CA TYR A 442 -13.78 2.83 2.56
C TYR A 442 -15.18 3.44 2.66
N ASN A 443 -15.25 4.66 3.18
CA ASN A 443 -16.46 5.47 3.09
C ASN A 443 -16.81 5.83 1.63
N TYR A 444 -17.97 6.44 1.44
CA TYR A 444 -18.59 6.65 0.11
C TYR A 444 -17.74 7.49 -0.86
N ASP A 445 -16.85 8.34 -0.37
CA ASP A 445 -15.96 9.20 -1.16
C ASP A 445 -14.49 8.72 -1.17
N GLY A 446 -14.20 7.58 -0.52
CA GLY A 446 -12.86 6.99 -0.48
C GLY A 446 -11.87 7.67 0.46
N SER A 447 -12.27 8.71 1.20
CA SER A 447 -11.37 9.49 2.06
C SER A 447 -11.04 8.83 3.39
N VAL A 448 -11.84 7.89 3.87
CA VAL A 448 -11.68 7.23 5.17
C VAL A 448 -11.75 5.72 5.01
N LEU A 449 -10.69 5.03 5.45
CA LEU A 449 -10.68 3.58 5.62
C LEU A 449 -11.50 3.21 6.86
N LEU A 450 -12.60 2.48 6.67
CA LEU A 450 -13.54 2.09 7.71
C LEU A 450 -13.20 0.74 8.34
N TYR A 451 -12.74 -0.21 7.53
CA TYR A 451 -12.44 -1.58 7.95
C TYR A 451 -11.51 -2.24 6.93
N THR A 452 -10.63 -3.12 7.39
CA THR A 452 -9.86 -4.00 6.52
C THR A 452 -10.20 -5.43 6.91
N GLN A 453 -10.53 -6.24 5.91
CA GLN A 453 -10.72 -7.67 6.09
C GLN A 453 -9.67 -8.43 5.28
N ALA A 454 -8.96 -9.34 5.91
CA ALA A 454 -8.20 -10.35 5.18
C ALA A 454 -9.19 -11.40 4.64
N ILE A 455 -9.19 -11.61 3.33
CA ILE A 455 -10.00 -12.60 2.62
C ILE A 455 -9.10 -13.76 2.24
N VAL A 456 -9.50 -14.97 2.62
CA VAL A 456 -8.82 -16.22 2.26
C VAL A 456 -9.48 -16.83 1.03
N ASP A 457 -8.69 -17.28 0.07
CA ASP A 457 -9.09 -18.08 -1.11
C ASP A 457 -10.16 -17.47 -2.01
N GLY A 458 -10.16 -16.15 -2.12
CA GLY A 458 -11.22 -15.49 -2.88
C GLY A 458 -12.59 -15.73 -2.28
N ALA A 459 -12.69 -15.99 -0.98
CA ALA A 459 -13.97 -16.00 -0.30
C ALA A 459 -14.70 -14.66 -0.45
N ASP A 460 -15.96 -14.67 -0.08
CA ASP A 460 -16.75 -13.44 -0.05
C ASP A 460 -16.35 -12.60 1.16
N GLY A 461 -16.10 -11.32 0.93
CA GLY A 461 -15.93 -10.35 2.00
C GLY A 461 -17.20 -10.09 2.79
N ALA A 462 -17.02 -9.80 4.07
CA ALA A 462 -18.04 -9.41 5.01
C ALA A 462 -17.55 -8.20 5.81
N TYR A 463 -18.33 -7.13 5.77
CA TYR A 463 -18.06 -5.95 6.57
C TYR A 463 -18.59 -6.15 8.00
N SER A 464 -17.71 -6.10 9.01
CA SER A 464 -18.08 -6.24 10.42
C SER A 464 -18.01 -4.91 11.20
N GLY A 465 -17.79 -3.79 10.52
CA GLY A 465 -17.82 -2.45 11.13
C GLY A 465 -19.24 -1.93 11.35
N SER A 466 -19.36 -0.72 11.87
CA SER A 466 -20.65 -0.04 12.02
C SER A 466 -21.22 0.36 10.65
N THR A 467 -22.54 0.22 10.45
CA THR A 467 -23.18 0.50 9.16
C THR A 467 -22.74 1.87 8.62
N PRO A 468 -22.06 1.93 7.45
CA PRO A 468 -21.55 3.19 6.93
C PRO A 468 -22.69 4.17 6.73
N SER A 469 -22.51 5.40 7.22
CA SER A 469 -23.48 6.47 7.00
C SER A 469 -22.97 7.39 5.90
N ARG A 470 -23.89 7.80 5.03
CA ARG A 470 -23.68 8.89 4.08
C ARG A 470 -24.63 10.02 4.46
N PRO A 471 -24.12 11.24 4.70
CA PRO A 471 -24.98 12.39 4.96
C PRO A 471 -26.04 12.51 3.86
N SER A 472 -27.30 12.62 4.25
CA SER A 472 -28.38 12.82 3.28
C SER A 472 -28.16 14.14 2.54
N THR A 473 -28.41 14.13 1.24
CA THR A 473 -28.40 15.36 0.45
C THR A 473 -29.79 15.98 0.41
N ALA A 474 -29.91 17.16 -0.18
CA ALA A 474 -31.18 17.76 -0.56
C ALA A 474 -31.96 16.91 -1.58
N GLN A 475 -31.34 15.94 -2.26
CA GLN A 475 -32.01 15.10 -3.26
C GLN A 475 -32.36 13.71 -2.80
N TYR A 476 -31.43 13.12 -2.06
CA TYR A 476 -31.46 11.71 -1.76
C TYR A 476 -31.18 11.49 -0.28
N THR A 477 -31.99 10.62 0.32
CA THR A 477 -31.67 9.93 1.55
C THR A 477 -30.93 8.71 1.10
N TYR A 478 -29.74 8.55 1.64
CA TYR A 478 -28.87 7.47 1.28
C TYR A 478 -29.07 6.37 2.30
N THR A 479 -29.72 5.31 1.88
CA THR A 479 -29.71 4.06 2.64
C THR A 479 -28.53 3.25 2.14
N HIS A 480 -27.71 2.75 3.06
CA HIS A 480 -26.61 1.88 2.70
C HIS A 480 -27.17 0.68 1.92
N ALA A 481 -26.72 0.52 0.69
CA ALA A 481 -27.25 -0.46 -0.25
C ALA A 481 -26.28 -1.62 -0.51
N GLY A 482 -25.07 -1.54 0.06
CA GLY A 482 -24.01 -2.50 -0.15
C GLY A 482 -22.71 -1.79 -0.46
N TRP A 483 -21.86 -2.42 -1.24
CA TRP A 483 -20.51 -1.95 -1.53
C TRP A 483 -20.30 -1.82 -3.02
N SER A 484 -19.43 -0.89 -3.43
CA SER A 484 -19.07 -0.61 -4.82
C SER A 484 -17.57 -0.79 -5.01
N LYS A 485 -17.13 -1.31 -6.17
CA LYS A 485 -15.71 -1.37 -6.55
C LYS A 485 -15.13 0.00 -6.94
N LYS A 486 -15.97 1.02 -7.09
CA LYS A 486 -15.59 2.39 -7.49
C LYS A 486 -16.12 3.41 -6.50
N VAL A 487 -15.33 4.44 -6.23
CA VAL A 487 -15.75 5.61 -5.43
C VAL A 487 -17.04 6.20 -6.03
N GLY A 488 -18.05 6.44 -5.20
CA GLY A 488 -19.35 6.98 -5.62
C GLY A 488 -20.23 6.06 -6.49
N GLY A 489 -19.82 4.81 -6.73
CA GLY A 489 -20.59 3.86 -7.55
C GLY A 489 -21.83 3.27 -6.86
N ALA A 490 -22.72 2.67 -7.66
CA ALA A 490 -23.88 1.92 -7.18
C ALA A 490 -23.44 0.61 -6.49
N ALA A 491 -24.30 0.05 -5.64
CA ALA A 491 -24.04 -1.23 -5.00
C ALA A 491 -23.82 -2.30 -6.07
N ASP A 492 -22.66 -2.94 -6.03
CA ASP A 492 -22.23 -4.00 -6.92
C ASP A 492 -22.30 -5.30 -6.11
N SER A 493 -23.16 -6.23 -6.54
CA SER A 493 -23.32 -7.53 -5.87
C SER A 493 -22.01 -8.31 -5.85
N GLU A 494 -21.10 -8.04 -6.77
CA GLU A 494 -19.79 -8.67 -6.90
C GLU A 494 -18.68 -7.89 -6.19
N ALA A 495 -18.97 -6.76 -5.52
CA ALA A 495 -17.95 -5.96 -4.85
C ALA A 495 -17.19 -6.77 -3.80
N LEU A 496 -17.94 -7.54 -3.01
CA LEU A 496 -17.40 -8.40 -1.96
C LEU A 496 -17.20 -9.83 -2.41
N LYS A 497 -17.70 -10.23 -3.59
CA LYS A 497 -17.59 -11.60 -4.07
C LYS A 497 -16.22 -11.86 -4.67
N ALA A 498 -15.73 -13.09 -4.53
CA ALA A 498 -14.55 -13.57 -5.24
C ALA A 498 -13.34 -12.61 -5.13
N VAL A 499 -12.91 -12.27 -3.91
CA VAL A 499 -11.81 -11.30 -3.70
C VAL A 499 -10.47 -12.01 -3.80
N THR A 500 -9.98 -12.17 -5.02
CA THR A 500 -8.74 -12.89 -5.35
C THR A 500 -7.49 -12.01 -5.42
N ALA A 501 -7.64 -10.71 -5.18
CA ALA A 501 -6.55 -9.73 -5.10
C ALA A 501 -7.00 -8.57 -4.20
N ASP A 502 -6.02 -7.84 -3.65
CA ASP A 502 -6.27 -6.65 -2.84
C ASP A 502 -7.24 -5.71 -3.56
N ARG A 503 -8.33 -5.36 -2.88
CA ARG A 503 -9.46 -4.65 -3.48
C ARG A 503 -9.96 -3.58 -2.53
N ASN A 504 -10.10 -2.38 -3.05
CA ASN A 504 -10.81 -1.31 -2.37
C ASN A 504 -12.29 -1.40 -2.72
N VAL A 505 -13.15 -1.39 -1.71
CA VAL A 505 -14.60 -1.27 -1.86
C VAL A 505 -15.10 -0.07 -1.08
N TYR A 506 -16.07 0.62 -1.65
CA TYR A 506 -16.57 1.89 -1.15
C TYR A 506 -18.03 1.71 -0.77
N ALA A 507 -18.42 2.24 0.38
CA ALA A 507 -19.80 2.16 0.85
C ALA A 507 -20.75 2.75 -0.21
N ALA A 508 -21.61 1.90 -0.76
CA ALA A 508 -22.56 2.26 -1.81
C ALA A 508 -23.92 2.50 -1.19
N PHE A 509 -24.64 3.47 -1.75
CA PHE A 509 -25.91 3.90 -1.19
C PHE A 509 -26.98 3.93 -2.26
N THR A 510 -28.15 3.40 -1.94
CA THR A 510 -29.34 3.60 -2.73
C THR A 510 -29.86 4.98 -2.38
N ALA A 511 -29.83 5.82 -3.38
CA ALA A 511 -30.39 7.15 -3.34
C ALA A 511 -31.91 7.00 -3.43
N VAL A 512 -32.60 6.98 -2.29
CA VAL A 512 -34.06 7.13 -2.30
C VAL A 512 -34.32 8.61 -2.48
N ILE A 513 -35.02 8.95 -3.57
CA ILE A 513 -35.48 10.32 -3.79
C ILE A 513 -36.18 10.76 -2.52
N ARG A 514 -35.62 11.76 -1.86
CA ARG A 514 -36.22 12.28 -0.64
C ARG A 514 -37.56 12.82 -1.03
N LYS A 515 -38.54 12.29 -0.34
CA LYS A 515 -39.87 12.81 -0.40
C LYS A 515 -39.94 13.91 0.62
N TYR A 516 -40.29 15.07 0.13
CA TYR A 516 -40.43 16.26 0.90
C TYR A 516 -41.90 16.54 1.09
N THR A 517 -42.20 17.17 2.21
CA THR A 517 -43.52 17.73 2.38
C THR A 517 -43.47 19.14 1.81
N VAL A 518 -44.44 19.44 0.96
CA VAL A 518 -44.66 20.78 0.45
C VAL A 518 -45.89 21.33 1.14
N TRP A 519 -45.71 22.45 1.83
CA TRP A 519 -46.80 23.14 2.48
C TRP A 519 -47.12 24.40 1.69
N TYR A 520 -48.37 24.54 1.29
CA TYR A 520 -48.90 25.76 0.71
C TYR A 520 -49.47 26.62 1.81
N TYR A 521 -48.83 27.74 2.06
CA TYR A 521 -49.20 28.70 3.08
C TYR A 521 -49.75 29.96 2.45
N ASN A 522 -50.86 30.43 2.96
CA ASN A 522 -51.27 31.80 2.79
C ASN A 522 -50.94 32.53 4.09
N ASP A 523 -49.89 33.35 4.04
CA ASP A 523 -49.29 33.93 5.23
C ASP A 523 -48.89 32.87 6.27
N LYS A 524 -49.55 32.89 7.43
CA LYS A 524 -49.33 31.94 8.53
C LYS A 524 -50.31 30.77 8.48
N GLU A 525 -51.35 30.86 7.65
CA GLU A 525 -52.36 29.83 7.50
C GLU A 525 -51.88 28.77 6.51
N LEU A 526 -51.85 27.53 6.97
CA LEU A 526 -51.55 26.38 6.13
C LEU A 526 -52.79 26.03 5.31
N LEU A 527 -52.77 26.29 4.01
CA LEU A 527 -53.88 25.99 3.11
C LEU A 527 -53.88 24.54 2.63
N GLN A 528 -52.71 23.99 2.31
CA GLN A 528 -52.61 22.60 1.86
C GLN A 528 -51.26 21.99 2.24
N THR A 529 -51.27 20.75 2.71
CA THR A 529 -50.06 19.95 2.85
C THR A 529 -50.04 18.89 1.76
N VAL A 530 -49.02 18.92 0.91
CA VAL A 530 -48.72 17.86 -0.04
C VAL A 530 -47.54 17.07 0.51
N SER A 531 -47.85 15.98 1.21
CA SER A 531 -46.85 15.05 1.71
C SER A 531 -46.33 14.16 0.59
N ASN A 532 -45.15 13.57 0.79
CA ASN A 532 -44.55 12.59 -0.10
C ASN A 532 -44.10 13.10 -1.49
N VAL A 533 -43.79 14.39 -1.66
CA VAL A 533 -43.40 14.99 -2.94
C VAL A 533 -41.96 14.63 -3.27
N PRO A 534 -41.69 13.85 -4.33
CA PRO A 534 -40.33 13.44 -4.67
C PRO A 534 -39.44 14.65 -5.02
N TYR A 535 -38.14 14.58 -4.73
CA TYR A 535 -37.16 15.55 -5.20
C TYR A 535 -37.29 15.85 -6.69
N ASN A 536 -37.22 17.13 -7.05
CA ASN A 536 -37.40 17.70 -8.38
C ASN A 536 -38.78 17.49 -9.00
N ALA A 537 -39.71 16.82 -8.30
CA ALA A 537 -41.10 16.78 -8.70
C ALA A 537 -41.79 18.09 -8.33
N SER A 538 -43.04 18.23 -8.77
CA SER A 538 -43.88 19.36 -8.42
C SER A 538 -44.98 18.92 -7.46
N ALA A 539 -45.19 19.69 -6.41
CA ALA A 539 -46.49 19.76 -5.75
C ALA A 539 -47.37 20.74 -6.52
N THR A 540 -48.68 20.54 -6.48
CA THR A 540 -49.64 21.50 -7.03
C THR A 540 -50.68 21.78 -5.98
N TYR A 541 -50.91 23.07 -5.73
CA TYR A 541 -52.01 23.52 -4.90
C TYR A 541 -53.33 23.36 -5.67
N THR A 542 -54.31 22.70 -5.07
CA THR A 542 -55.60 22.35 -5.71
C THR A 542 -56.79 23.08 -5.10
N GLY A 543 -56.56 23.97 -4.12
CA GLY A 543 -57.61 24.80 -3.54
C GLY A 543 -57.94 26.02 -4.42
N THR A 544 -58.87 26.85 -3.93
CA THR A 544 -59.21 28.13 -4.58
C THR A 544 -58.05 29.12 -4.49
N THR A 545 -57.94 30.03 -5.47
CA THR A 545 -56.94 31.10 -5.49
C THR A 545 -56.83 31.76 -4.11
N PRO A 546 -55.64 31.75 -3.48
CA PRO A 546 -55.44 32.37 -2.18
C PRO A 546 -55.79 33.86 -2.20
N VAL A 547 -56.35 34.35 -1.10
CA VAL A 547 -56.66 35.78 -0.89
C VAL A 547 -55.80 36.26 0.29
N LYS A 548 -55.08 37.38 0.16
CA LYS A 548 -54.13 37.84 1.18
C LYS A 548 -54.82 37.96 2.55
N THR A 549 -54.28 37.30 3.57
CA THR A 549 -54.84 37.32 4.92
C THR A 549 -54.03 38.23 5.85
N GLY A 550 -54.63 38.67 6.96
CA GLY A 550 -53.94 39.48 7.97
C GLY A 550 -53.52 40.88 7.49
N VAL A 551 -54.11 41.35 6.39
CA VAL A 551 -54.04 42.74 5.92
C VAL A 551 -55.45 43.33 5.99
N ASP A 552 -55.54 44.63 6.20
CA ASP A 552 -56.83 45.30 6.39
C ASP A 552 -57.68 45.30 5.11
N ASP A 553 -57.04 45.30 3.93
CA ASP A 553 -57.70 45.32 2.61
C ASP A 553 -57.17 44.21 1.67
N PRO A 554 -57.64 42.96 1.80
CA PRO A 554 -57.20 41.82 0.99
C PRO A 554 -57.38 41.99 -0.53
N GLU A 555 -58.36 42.79 -0.94
CA GLU A 555 -58.69 43.06 -2.34
C GLU A 555 -57.60 43.86 -3.07
N LEU A 556 -56.76 44.58 -2.32
CA LEU A 556 -55.60 45.30 -2.86
C LEU A 556 -54.42 44.37 -3.14
N TYR A 557 -54.54 43.06 -2.92
CA TYR A 557 -53.46 42.09 -3.07
C TYR A 557 -53.91 40.97 -4.01
N GLU A 558 -53.56 41.09 -5.29
CA GLU A 558 -53.88 40.07 -6.30
C GLU A 558 -52.90 38.91 -6.22
N PHE A 559 -53.38 37.67 -6.03
CA PHE A 559 -52.52 36.49 -6.03
C PHE A 559 -51.82 36.35 -7.38
N THR A 560 -50.50 36.31 -7.35
CA THR A 560 -49.69 36.18 -8.57
C THR A 560 -49.21 34.76 -8.77
N ARG A 561 -48.53 34.21 -7.76
CA ARG A 561 -47.89 32.90 -7.83
C ARG A 561 -47.63 32.33 -6.44
N TRP A 562 -47.26 31.06 -6.39
CA TRP A 562 -46.61 30.47 -5.23
C TRP A 562 -45.11 30.74 -5.27
N GLU A 563 -44.49 31.07 -4.14
CA GLU A 563 -43.04 31.19 -4.01
C GLU A 563 -42.54 30.45 -2.75
N PRO A 564 -41.70 29.42 -2.90
CA PRO A 564 -41.34 28.76 -4.16
C PRO A 564 -42.56 28.20 -4.90
N THR A 565 -42.45 28.02 -6.23
CA THR A 565 -43.59 27.69 -7.14
C THR A 565 -44.25 26.32 -6.95
N GLY A 566 -43.85 25.56 -5.92
CA GLY A 566 -44.21 24.17 -5.74
C GLY A 566 -43.55 23.24 -6.76
N LYS A 567 -42.77 23.77 -7.71
CA LYS A 567 -42.04 23.01 -8.74
C LYS A 567 -40.59 22.81 -8.33
N ASN A 568 -39.95 21.77 -8.88
CA ASN A 568 -38.53 21.46 -8.66
C ASN A 568 -38.17 21.34 -7.16
N ILE A 569 -39.00 20.62 -6.40
CA ILE A 569 -38.87 20.55 -4.94
C ILE A 569 -37.55 19.90 -4.54
N THR A 570 -36.67 20.64 -3.88
CA THR A 570 -35.36 20.14 -3.46
C THR A 570 -35.23 19.92 -1.96
N GLY A 571 -36.32 20.05 -1.22
CA GLY A 571 -36.35 20.06 0.23
C GLY A 571 -37.76 20.17 0.76
N ASN A 572 -37.94 20.05 2.07
CA ASN A 572 -39.19 20.43 2.73
C ASN A 572 -39.48 21.88 2.34
N THR A 573 -40.51 22.10 1.53
CA THR A 573 -40.71 23.36 0.83
C THR A 573 -41.98 24.01 1.33
N TYR A 574 -41.85 25.23 1.80
CA TYR A 574 -42.95 26.02 2.27
C TYR A 574 -43.26 27.02 1.14
N CYS A 575 -44.25 26.69 0.32
CA CYS A 575 -44.72 27.53 -0.78
C CYS A 575 -45.66 28.58 -0.21
N TYR A 576 -45.27 29.85 -0.24
CA TYR A 576 -46.09 30.94 0.25
C TYR A 576 -46.78 31.63 -0.92
N ALA A 577 -48.08 31.90 -0.77
CA ALA A 577 -48.84 32.68 -1.72
C ALA A 577 -48.21 34.08 -1.84
N GLN A 578 -47.84 34.48 -3.05
CA GLN A 578 -47.35 35.82 -3.36
C GLN A 578 -48.46 36.64 -3.97
N TYR A 579 -48.44 37.93 -3.67
CA TYR A 579 -49.47 38.87 -4.07
C TYR A 579 -48.86 40.13 -4.68
N ASN A 580 -49.51 40.71 -5.68
CA ASN A 580 -49.19 42.03 -6.21
C ASN A 580 -50.06 43.07 -5.52
N TYR A 581 -49.47 44.16 -5.03
CA TYR A 581 -50.23 45.22 -4.35
C TYR A 581 -50.78 46.23 -5.37
N LEU A 582 -52.08 46.53 -5.28
CA LEU A 582 -52.82 47.43 -6.17
C LEU A 582 -53.18 48.78 -5.51
N GLY A 583 -52.74 49.03 -4.28
CA GLY A 583 -53.03 50.26 -3.52
C GLY A 583 -51.99 51.37 -3.71
N MET A 584 -52.30 52.57 -3.19
CA MET A 584 -51.41 53.74 -3.25
C MET A 584 -50.08 53.45 -2.51
N PRO A 585 -48.92 53.84 -3.06
CA PRO A 585 -47.64 53.68 -2.39
C PRO A 585 -47.64 54.32 -1.01
N ALA A 586 -47.17 53.61 0.01
CA ALA A 586 -47.08 54.14 1.36
C ALA A 586 -45.64 54.15 1.84
N LEU A 587 -45.15 55.29 2.36
CA LEU A 587 -43.82 55.39 2.93
C LEU A 587 -43.80 54.71 4.31
N ALA A 588 -42.80 53.90 4.61
CA ALA A 588 -42.64 53.30 5.93
C ALA A 588 -42.22 54.34 6.96
N LYS A 589 -42.79 54.29 8.18
CA LYS A 589 -42.35 55.17 9.28
C LYS A 589 -40.86 55.04 9.63
N ASN A 590 -40.26 53.89 9.32
CA ASN A 590 -38.86 53.55 9.57
C ASN A 590 -38.05 53.42 8.27
N TRP A 591 -38.45 54.09 7.19
CA TRP A 591 -37.73 54.08 5.91
C TRP A 591 -36.24 54.43 6.07
N ILE A 592 -35.91 55.28 7.05
CA ILE A 592 -34.54 55.71 7.36
C ILE A 592 -33.61 54.57 7.80
N ASN A 593 -34.14 53.41 8.20
CA ASN A 593 -33.34 52.24 8.57
C ASN A 593 -32.49 51.69 7.40
N GLY A 594 -32.76 52.13 6.17
CA GLY A 594 -31.86 51.90 5.05
C GLY A 594 -30.52 52.64 5.16
N LEU A 595 -30.33 53.53 6.13
CA LEU A 595 -29.09 54.26 6.40
C LEU A 595 -28.50 53.84 7.75
N THR A 596 -27.17 53.82 7.81
CA THR A 596 -26.44 53.85 9.07
C THR A 596 -26.51 55.26 9.68
N THR A 597 -26.33 55.34 10.99
CA THR A 597 -26.34 56.62 11.72
C THR A 597 -25.27 57.60 11.20
N ASP A 598 -24.15 57.11 10.66
CA ASP A 598 -23.11 57.97 10.11
C ASP A 598 -23.45 58.43 8.68
N GLU A 599 -24.03 57.56 7.84
CA GLU A 599 -24.56 57.97 6.53
C GLU A 599 -25.63 59.07 6.68
N GLN A 600 -26.56 58.90 7.62
CA GLN A 600 -27.62 59.87 7.90
C GLN A 600 -27.07 61.27 8.21
N LYS A 601 -25.98 61.37 8.99
CA LYS A 601 -25.36 62.67 9.32
C LYS A 601 -24.72 63.37 8.13
N THR A 602 -24.44 62.67 7.03
CA THR A 602 -23.78 63.26 5.84
C THR A 602 -24.76 63.82 4.81
N ILE A 603 -26.04 63.47 4.90
CA ILE A 603 -27.04 63.86 3.90
C ILE A 603 -27.30 65.36 3.99
N THR A 604 -27.19 66.03 2.85
CA THR A 604 -27.41 67.47 2.71
C THR A 604 -28.73 67.78 2.01
N ARG A 605 -29.30 66.84 1.26
CA ARG A 605 -30.56 67.03 0.52
C ARG A 605 -31.41 65.76 0.48
N ILE A 606 -32.73 65.93 0.62
CA ILE A 606 -33.71 64.88 0.34
C ILE A 606 -34.66 65.39 -0.74
N VAL A 607 -34.90 64.57 -1.75
CA VAL A 607 -35.78 64.85 -2.89
C VAL A 607 -36.86 63.77 -2.95
N ILE A 608 -38.13 64.18 -2.94
CA ILE A 608 -39.26 63.28 -3.13
C ILE A 608 -39.77 63.43 -4.58
N VAL A 609 -39.92 62.31 -5.27
CA VAL A 609 -40.41 62.23 -6.65
C VAL A 609 -41.49 61.16 -6.79
N ASP A 610 -42.35 61.32 -7.79
CA ASP A 610 -43.43 60.37 -8.06
C ASP A 610 -42.92 59.06 -8.67
N ASP A 611 -41.95 59.17 -9.57
CA ASP A 611 -41.24 58.04 -10.18
C ASP A 611 -39.75 58.40 -10.35
N TYR A 612 -38.89 57.40 -10.28
CA TYR A 612 -37.46 57.53 -10.46
C TYR A 612 -36.88 56.31 -11.18
N VAL A 613 -36.19 56.56 -12.28
CA VAL A 613 -35.43 55.53 -12.99
C VAL A 613 -33.97 55.61 -12.54
N PRO A 614 -33.43 54.58 -11.84
CA PRO A 614 -32.05 54.58 -11.39
C PRO A 614 -31.09 54.68 -12.57
N SER A 615 -30.10 55.57 -12.44
CA SER A 615 -29.08 55.83 -13.45
C SER A 615 -27.88 54.88 -13.35
N GLY A 616 -27.75 54.15 -12.23
CA GLY A 616 -26.66 53.25 -11.92
C GLY A 616 -25.50 53.92 -11.16
N SER A 617 -25.57 55.22 -10.88
CA SER A 617 -24.62 55.93 -10.02
C SER A 617 -24.98 55.88 -8.54
N GLU A 618 -26.15 55.35 -8.19
CA GLU A 618 -26.63 55.28 -6.82
C GLU A 618 -25.81 54.28 -6.00
N GLU A 619 -25.26 54.74 -4.88
CA GLU A 619 -24.44 53.93 -3.98
C GLU A 619 -25.28 52.92 -3.19
N LYS A 620 -26.57 53.23 -3.00
CA LYS A 620 -27.50 52.43 -2.21
C LYS A 620 -28.92 52.61 -2.73
N ALA A 621 -29.66 51.51 -2.77
CA ALA A 621 -31.10 51.49 -2.98
C ALA A 621 -31.75 50.58 -1.93
N TRP A 622 -32.91 50.95 -1.41
CA TRP A 622 -33.68 50.10 -0.50
C TRP A 622 -35.18 50.36 -0.59
N ASP A 623 -35.96 49.35 -0.19
CA ASP A 623 -37.41 49.45 -0.11
C ASP A 623 -37.84 50.30 1.09
N ALA A 624 -38.32 51.50 0.76
CA ALA A 624 -38.82 52.49 1.69
C ALA A 624 -40.34 52.37 1.93
N SER A 625 -41.03 51.41 1.31
CA SER A 625 -42.48 51.24 1.45
C SER A 625 -42.88 50.63 2.80
N ASP A 626 -44.03 51.05 3.33
CA ASP A 626 -44.62 50.54 4.59
C ASP A 626 -45.05 49.08 4.44
N TYR A 627 -45.55 48.73 3.26
CA TYR A 627 -46.00 47.39 2.90
C TYR A 627 -44.86 46.45 2.48
N LYS A 628 -43.61 46.94 2.39
CA LYS A 628 -42.45 46.17 1.95
C LYS A 628 -42.66 45.50 0.58
N ASN A 629 -43.21 46.29 -0.34
CA ASN A 629 -43.65 45.89 -1.67
C ASN A 629 -42.95 46.68 -2.78
N GLU A 630 -41.88 47.41 -2.45
CA GLU A 630 -41.11 48.26 -3.37
C GLU A 630 -41.92 49.38 -4.05
N SER A 631 -43.16 49.65 -3.59
CA SER A 631 -43.98 50.74 -4.14
C SER A 631 -43.38 52.12 -3.85
N VAL A 632 -42.52 52.20 -2.84
CA VAL A 632 -41.71 53.37 -2.52
C VAL A 632 -40.27 52.94 -2.35
N MET A 633 -39.38 53.47 -3.17
CA MET A 633 -37.96 53.17 -3.13
C MET A 633 -37.17 54.39 -2.65
N ALA A 634 -36.09 54.15 -1.93
CA ALA A 634 -35.14 55.20 -1.56
C ALA A 634 -33.76 54.89 -2.14
N TYR A 635 -33.14 55.93 -2.70
CA TYR A 635 -31.86 55.86 -3.38
C TYR A 635 -30.92 56.89 -2.77
N LYS A 636 -29.67 56.50 -2.53
CA LYS A 636 -28.62 57.40 -2.04
C LYS A 636 -27.56 57.60 -3.13
N GLU A 637 -27.29 58.85 -3.48
CA GLU A 637 -26.19 59.25 -4.37
C GLU A 637 -25.39 60.36 -3.69
N GLY A 638 -24.14 60.08 -3.30
CA GLY A 638 -23.31 61.02 -2.55
C GLY A 638 -23.99 61.48 -1.25
N THR A 639 -24.37 62.78 -1.19
CA THR A 639 -25.03 63.39 -0.02
C THR A 639 -26.53 63.66 -0.24
N GLU A 640 -27.10 63.13 -1.32
CA GLU A 640 -28.52 63.26 -1.66
C GLU A 640 -29.26 61.93 -1.49
N ILE A 641 -30.52 62.01 -1.04
CA ILE A 641 -31.46 60.89 -1.06
C ILE A 641 -32.64 61.22 -1.95
N THR A 642 -32.97 60.33 -2.86
CA THR A 642 -34.22 60.35 -3.64
C THR A 642 -35.20 59.34 -3.06
N ILE A 643 -36.38 59.78 -2.64
CA ILE A 643 -37.51 58.92 -2.29
C ILE A 643 -38.48 58.94 -3.47
N ALA A 644 -38.71 57.78 -4.09
CA ALA A 644 -39.50 57.63 -5.30
C ALA A 644 -40.71 56.76 -5.04
N GLY A 645 -41.88 57.17 -5.53
CA GLY A 645 -43.06 56.31 -5.64
C GLY A 645 -42.98 55.37 -6.85
N ASP A 646 -44.13 54.88 -7.28
CA ASP A 646 -44.30 53.99 -8.44
C ASP A 646 -44.85 54.71 -9.69
N GLY A 647 -44.95 56.05 -9.67
CA GLY A 647 -45.53 56.87 -10.73
C GLY A 647 -47.05 57.08 -10.64
N SER A 648 -47.70 56.69 -9.54
CA SER A 648 -49.14 56.85 -9.33
C SER A 648 -49.60 58.24 -8.86
N GLY A 649 -48.67 59.14 -8.54
CA GLY A 649 -48.89 60.56 -8.27
C GLY A 649 -48.70 60.99 -6.81
N LYS A 650 -49.10 60.15 -5.85
CA LYS A 650 -49.09 60.46 -4.41
C LYS A 650 -48.53 59.32 -3.60
N ILE A 651 -47.79 59.67 -2.54
CA ILE A 651 -47.25 58.71 -1.59
C ILE A 651 -47.96 58.90 -0.25
N MET A 652 -48.61 57.86 0.26
CA MET A 652 -49.24 57.88 1.57
C MET A 652 -48.19 58.10 2.65
N PHE A 653 -48.41 59.13 3.46
CA PHE A 653 -47.56 59.43 4.60
C PHE A 653 -48.03 58.64 5.83
N PRO A 654 -47.13 58.14 6.69
CA PRO A 654 -47.52 57.35 7.84
C PRO A 654 -48.56 58.01 8.75
N LYS A 655 -49.40 57.19 9.38
CA LYS A 655 -50.32 57.66 10.43
C LYS A 655 -49.57 58.21 11.65
N VAL A 656 -48.39 57.66 11.94
CA VAL A 656 -47.49 58.06 13.04
C VAL A 656 -46.10 58.33 12.45
N CYS A 657 -45.73 59.61 12.40
CA CYS A 657 -44.57 60.14 11.67
C CYS A 657 -43.39 60.53 12.58
N ASN A 658 -43.31 59.99 13.79
CA ASN A 658 -42.33 60.44 14.76
C ASN A 658 -40.89 60.26 14.24
N ASN A 659 -40.11 61.34 14.17
CA ASN A 659 -38.73 61.37 13.68
C ASN A 659 -38.52 60.93 12.22
N ILE A 660 -39.56 60.93 11.37
CA ILE A 660 -39.47 60.35 10.02
C ILE A 660 -38.43 61.04 9.10
N PHE A 661 -38.16 62.32 9.31
CA PHE A 661 -37.07 63.07 8.67
C PHE A 661 -36.11 63.66 9.71
N GLY A 662 -36.05 63.11 10.93
CA GLY A 662 -35.26 63.68 12.02
C GLY A 662 -33.86 63.06 12.10
N GLY A 663 -32.88 63.87 12.50
CA GLY A 663 -31.52 63.46 12.86
C GLY A 663 -30.48 63.69 11.77
N PHE A 664 -30.86 64.34 10.67
CA PHE A 664 -29.97 64.66 9.58
C PHE A 664 -29.22 65.97 9.86
N SER A 665 -28.16 65.89 10.67
CA SER A 665 -27.42 67.07 11.14
C SER A 665 -26.81 67.94 10.03
N SER A 666 -26.61 67.40 8.83
CA SER A 666 -26.09 68.14 7.66
C SER A 666 -27.16 68.57 6.65
N LEU A 667 -28.44 68.23 6.90
CA LEU A 667 -29.52 68.48 5.96
C LEU A 667 -29.73 69.97 5.75
N ILE A 668 -29.81 70.40 4.50
CA ILE A 668 -29.99 71.80 4.12
C ILE A 668 -31.42 72.06 3.63
N SER A 669 -31.99 71.12 2.86
CA SER A 669 -33.31 71.25 2.24
C SER A 669 -33.99 69.90 1.98
N ILE A 670 -35.33 69.90 2.07
CA ILE A 670 -36.20 68.81 1.61
C ILE A 670 -37.16 69.37 0.55
N ASN A 671 -37.16 68.75 -0.63
CA ASN A 671 -37.97 69.16 -1.79
C ASN A 671 -38.98 68.06 -2.18
N GLY A 672 -40.15 68.45 -2.69
CA GLY A 672 -41.18 67.50 -3.15
C GLY A 672 -42.13 67.00 -2.05
N PHE A 673 -42.12 67.64 -0.87
CA PHE A 673 -42.94 67.24 0.27
C PHE A 673 -44.46 67.25 -0.05
N GLU A 674 -44.87 68.05 -1.04
CA GLU A 674 -46.24 68.08 -1.57
C GLU A 674 -46.73 66.79 -2.21
N LEU A 675 -45.85 65.83 -2.52
CA LEU A 675 -46.23 64.50 -3.02
C LEU A 675 -46.76 63.58 -1.91
N PHE A 676 -46.49 63.90 -0.65
CA PHE A 676 -47.06 63.15 0.46
C PHE A 676 -48.55 63.47 0.66
N ASP A 677 -49.36 62.41 0.73
CA ASP A 677 -50.72 62.48 1.27
C ASP A 677 -50.68 62.24 2.77
N THR A 678 -50.88 63.31 3.54
CA THR A 678 -50.81 63.29 5.01
C THR A 678 -52.19 63.30 5.67
N ILE A 679 -53.27 63.03 4.92
CA ILE A 679 -54.63 63.12 5.46
C ILE A 679 -54.86 62.19 6.64
N GLU A 680 -54.24 61.01 6.64
CA GLU A 680 -54.35 60.01 7.71
C GLU A 680 -53.34 60.22 8.86
N SER A 681 -52.43 61.19 8.76
CA SER A 681 -51.40 61.44 9.78
C SER A 681 -51.98 62.02 11.06
N THR A 682 -51.85 61.28 12.16
CA THR A 682 -52.34 61.65 13.50
C THR A 682 -51.24 62.05 14.47
N ASP A 683 -49.99 61.66 14.24
CA ASP A 683 -48.83 62.10 15.02
C ASP A 683 -47.75 62.62 14.06
N LEU A 684 -47.48 63.92 14.11
CA LEU A 684 -46.47 64.61 13.32
C LEU A 684 -45.33 65.13 14.23
N SER A 685 -45.13 64.53 15.40
CA SER A 685 -44.08 64.93 16.32
C SER A 685 -42.68 64.69 15.72
N SER A 686 -41.74 65.56 16.05
CA SER A 686 -40.30 65.38 15.80
C SER A 686 -39.89 65.16 14.33
N ILE A 687 -40.73 65.51 13.34
CA ILE A 687 -40.46 65.20 11.92
C ILE A 687 -39.10 65.73 11.45
N PHE A 688 -38.65 66.91 11.88
CA PHE A 688 -37.35 67.52 11.53
C PHE A 688 -36.43 67.65 12.75
N TYR A 689 -36.56 66.74 13.72
CA TYR A 689 -35.81 66.80 14.97
C TYR A 689 -34.30 66.72 14.72
N GLY A 690 -33.52 67.69 15.19
CA GLY A 690 -32.05 67.65 15.13
C GLY A 690 -31.44 68.07 13.79
N ASP A 691 -32.23 68.56 12.83
CA ASP A 691 -31.76 68.98 11.51
C ASP A 691 -31.12 70.39 11.58
N GLY A 692 -29.98 70.48 12.27
CA GLY A 692 -29.38 71.76 12.65
C GLY A 692 -28.97 72.67 11.51
N ASN A 693 -28.77 72.12 10.31
CA ASN A 693 -28.41 72.86 9.09
C ASN A 693 -29.59 73.19 8.18
N LEU A 694 -30.82 72.77 8.53
CA LEU A 694 -31.99 72.97 7.69
C LEU A 694 -32.27 74.46 7.54
N THR A 695 -32.25 74.96 6.30
CA THR A 695 -32.50 76.38 6.00
C THR A 695 -33.86 76.59 5.34
N ASN A 696 -34.39 75.59 4.62
CA ASN A 696 -35.64 75.71 3.91
C ASN A 696 -36.40 74.37 3.85
N VAL A 697 -37.70 74.41 4.16
CA VAL A 697 -38.64 73.30 3.99
C VAL A 697 -40.01 73.87 3.58
N ASN A 698 -40.57 73.36 2.48
CA ASN A 698 -41.89 73.77 2.01
C ASN A 698 -42.98 72.88 2.61
N LEU A 699 -43.73 73.40 3.58
CA LEU A 699 -44.82 72.69 4.27
C LEU A 699 -46.21 73.17 3.85
N SER A 700 -46.33 73.91 2.74
CA SER A 700 -47.60 74.51 2.32
C SER A 700 -48.70 73.49 1.99
N LYS A 701 -48.36 72.23 1.75
CA LYS A 701 -49.31 71.15 1.44
C LYS A 701 -49.43 70.09 2.55
N LEU A 702 -48.76 70.27 3.68
CA LEU A 702 -48.90 69.38 4.83
C LEU A 702 -50.29 69.56 5.45
N ASP A 703 -51.12 68.51 5.42
CA ASP A 703 -52.42 68.49 6.08
C ASP A 703 -52.28 68.03 7.53
N THR A 704 -52.55 68.93 8.48
CA THR A 704 -52.43 68.64 9.91
C THR A 704 -53.77 68.47 10.62
N ARG A 705 -54.91 68.46 9.90
CA ARG A 705 -56.26 68.49 10.53
C ARG A 705 -56.56 67.30 11.44
N ASN A 706 -55.84 66.21 11.24
CA ASN A 706 -55.96 64.98 12.02
C ASN A 706 -54.85 64.80 13.06
N ALA A 707 -53.85 65.69 13.10
CA ALA A 707 -52.74 65.60 14.03
C ALA A 707 -53.17 65.89 15.47
N THR A 708 -52.87 64.95 16.37
CA THR A 708 -53.02 65.08 17.82
C THR A 708 -51.72 65.49 18.50
N SER A 709 -50.56 65.34 17.86
CA SER A 709 -49.26 65.78 18.36
C SER A 709 -48.40 66.39 17.26
N ILE A 710 -47.76 67.52 17.57
CA ILE A 710 -46.75 68.19 16.73
C ILE A 710 -45.51 68.57 17.58
N SER A 711 -45.35 67.92 18.73
CA SER A 711 -44.27 68.21 19.67
C SER A 711 -42.90 67.98 19.03
N SER A 712 -41.90 68.76 19.42
CA SER A 712 -40.52 68.71 18.92
C SER A 712 -40.32 68.78 17.40
N MET A 713 -41.35 69.15 16.60
CA MET A 713 -41.31 69.08 15.13
C MET A 713 -40.07 69.78 14.51
N PHE A 714 -39.64 70.92 15.04
CA PHE A 714 -38.46 71.68 14.59
C PHE A 714 -37.37 71.77 15.65
N TYR A 715 -37.34 70.86 16.62
CA TYR A 715 -36.33 70.85 17.68
C TYR A 715 -34.91 70.88 17.09
N ASN A 716 -34.05 71.77 17.58
CA ASN A 716 -32.68 71.97 17.11
C ASN A 716 -32.53 72.34 15.62
N CYS A 717 -33.56 72.81 14.92
CA CYS A 717 -33.45 73.38 13.57
C CYS A 717 -32.77 74.77 13.61
N SER A 718 -31.51 74.82 14.02
CA SER A 718 -30.85 76.05 14.48
C SER A 718 -30.58 77.09 13.38
N LYS A 719 -30.49 76.67 12.12
CA LYS A 719 -30.30 77.53 10.94
C LYS A 719 -31.60 77.92 10.23
N LEU A 720 -32.74 77.42 10.69
CA LEU A 720 -34.03 77.73 10.10
C LEU A 720 -34.43 79.17 10.44
N SER A 721 -34.48 80.03 9.42
CA SER A 721 -34.66 81.48 9.60
C SER A 721 -36.11 81.95 9.53
N SER A 722 -36.95 81.20 8.81
CA SER A 722 -38.37 81.47 8.62
C SER A 722 -39.16 80.18 8.44
N LEU A 723 -40.41 80.18 8.89
CA LEU A 723 -41.36 79.08 8.69
C LEU A 723 -42.74 79.64 8.30
N ASN A 724 -43.36 79.04 7.29
CA ASN A 724 -44.75 79.31 6.95
C ASN A 724 -45.63 78.16 7.45
N LEU A 725 -46.38 78.41 8.52
CA LEU A 725 -47.28 77.44 9.17
C LEU A 725 -48.77 77.80 9.00
N THR A 726 -49.09 78.70 8.06
CA THR A 726 -50.46 79.24 7.91
C THR A 726 -51.52 78.19 7.60
N ASN A 727 -51.13 77.06 6.98
CA ASN A 727 -52.02 75.95 6.64
C ASN A 727 -52.22 74.93 7.77
N PHE A 728 -51.55 75.10 8.91
CA PHE A 728 -51.68 74.16 10.03
C PHE A 728 -53.04 74.32 10.72
N ASN A 729 -53.80 73.24 10.75
CA ASN A 729 -54.97 73.09 11.62
C ASN A 729 -54.55 72.32 12.87
N THR A 730 -54.55 73.00 14.03
CA THR A 730 -54.13 72.40 15.30
C THR A 730 -55.28 72.08 16.26
N SER A 731 -56.54 72.12 15.80
CA SER A 731 -57.74 71.96 16.64
C SER A 731 -57.88 70.59 17.35
N LYS A 732 -57.05 69.61 16.98
CA LYS A 732 -56.95 68.29 17.63
C LYS A 732 -55.66 68.09 18.41
N VAL A 733 -54.70 69.01 18.33
CA VAL A 733 -53.39 68.88 18.98
C VAL A 733 -53.51 69.00 20.49
N VAL A 734 -52.89 68.06 21.20
CA VAL A 734 -52.83 68.03 22.67
C VAL A 734 -51.42 68.32 23.23
N ASP A 735 -50.36 68.06 22.45
CA ASP A 735 -48.97 68.30 22.85
C ASP A 735 -48.21 69.14 21.81
N MET A 736 -47.66 70.27 22.25
CA MET A 736 -46.81 71.19 21.47
C MET A 736 -45.45 71.44 22.15
N SER A 737 -45.08 70.62 23.14
CA SER A 737 -43.83 70.78 23.86
C SER A 737 -42.63 70.70 22.90
N TYR A 738 -41.60 71.49 23.20
CA TYR A 738 -40.32 71.52 22.47
C TYR A 738 -40.38 71.88 20.97
N MET A 739 -41.55 72.25 20.43
CA MET A 739 -41.77 72.37 18.98
C MET A 739 -40.72 73.22 18.24
N PHE A 740 -40.27 74.33 18.85
CA PHE A 740 -39.26 75.24 18.28
C PHE A 740 -38.00 75.34 19.15
N TYR A 741 -37.76 74.37 20.04
CA TYR A 741 -36.61 74.41 20.95
C TYR A 741 -35.29 74.59 20.18
N ASN A 742 -34.47 75.56 20.60
CA ASN A 742 -33.16 75.88 20.02
C ASN A 742 -33.21 76.20 18.50
N CYS A 743 -34.34 76.70 17.99
CA CYS A 743 -34.46 77.33 16.67
C CYS A 743 -33.81 78.72 16.66
N LYS A 744 -32.49 78.77 16.84
CA LYS A 744 -31.74 80.01 17.08
C LYS A 744 -31.81 81.05 15.96
N SER A 745 -31.98 80.65 14.71
CA SER A 745 -32.05 81.59 13.58
C SER A 745 -33.45 82.10 13.28
N LEU A 746 -34.48 81.55 13.92
CA LEU A 746 -35.87 81.95 13.66
C LEU A 746 -36.09 83.38 14.15
N THR A 747 -36.51 84.26 13.25
CA THR A 747 -36.66 85.70 13.54
C THR A 747 -38.11 86.12 13.72
N ILE A 748 -39.03 85.54 12.95
CA ILE A 748 -40.46 85.83 12.98
C ILE A 748 -41.21 84.52 12.93
N LEU A 749 -42.23 84.39 13.78
CA LEU A 749 -43.14 83.25 13.76
C LEU A 749 -44.58 83.72 13.96
N ASP A 750 -45.47 83.30 13.05
CA ASP A 750 -46.90 83.55 13.15
C ASP A 750 -47.65 82.28 13.50
N LEU A 751 -48.24 82.24 14.70
CA LEU A 751 -49.05 81.14 15.21
C LEU A 751 -50.53 81.55 15.37
N SER A 752 -50.96 82.66 14.76
CA SER A 752 -52.34 83.16 14.92
C SER A 752 -53.42 82.18 14.44
N ASN A 753 -53.09 81.25 13.52
CA ASN A 753 -54.03 80.21 13.08
C ASN A 753 -54.09 79.00 14.02
N PHE A 754 -53.27 78.94 15.09
CA PHE A 754 -53.23 77.78 15.97
C PHE A 754 -54.41 77.81 16.95
N ASP A 755 -55.23 76.77 16.90
CA ASP A 755 -56.20 76.44 17.94
C ASP A 755 -55.52 75.58 19.01
N THR A 756 -55.37 76.12 20.22
CA THR A 756 -54.73 75.43 21.35
C THR A 756 -55.70 75.02 22.46
N ASN A 757 -57.02 75.03 22.21
CA ASN A 757 -58.06 74.75 23.21
C ASN A 757 -58.00 73.33 23.81
N LYS A 758 -57.23 72.43 23.22
CA LYS A 758 -57.01 71.06 23.70
C LYS A 758 -55.57 70.80 24.17
N VAL A 759 -54.67 71.76 23.98
CA VAL A 759 -53.26 71.60 24.33
C VAL A 759 -53.10 71.60 25.84
N THR A 760 -52.41 70.58 26.36
CA THR A 760 -52.09 70.45 27.79
C THR A 760 -50.61 70.63 28.07
N ASN A 761 -49.73 70.51 27.07
CA ASN A 761 -48.28 70.60 27.24
C ASN A 761 -47.63 71.55 26.22
N MET A 762 -46.97 72.60 26.71
CA MET A 762 -46.19 73.58 25.94
C MET A 762 -44.79 73.79 26.54
N GLY A 763 -44.29 72.83 27.33
CA GLY A 763 -42.98 72.92 27.97
C GLY A 763 -41.87 73.14 26.94
N ARG A 764 -40.95 74.07 27.23
CA ARG A 764 -39.76 74.39 26.41
C ARG A 764 -40.04 74.73 24.93
N MET A 765 -41.28 75.09 24.59
CA MET A 765 -41.71 75.27 23.19
C MET A 765 -40.82 76.26 22.41
N PHE A 766 -40.39 77.37 23.02
CA PHE A 766 -39.54 78.38 22.41
C PHE A 766 -38.19 78.55 23.13
N GLN A 767 -37.81 77.65 24.02
CA GLN A 767 -36.56 77.81 24.75
C GLN A 767 -35.37 77.87 23.77
N ASP A 768 -34.43 78.79 24.02
CA ASP A 768 -33.25 79.05 23.20
C ASP A 768 -33.55 79.59 21.77
N CYS A 769 -34.77 80.08 21.51
CA CYS A 769 -35.09 80.88 20.31
C CYS A 769 -34.51 82.30 20.42
N SER A 770 -33.18 82.41 20.51
CA SER A 770 -32.52 83.64 20.93
C SER A 770 -32.64 84.81 19.95
N ASN A 771 -32.91 84.58 18.66
CA ASN A 771 -33.10 85.64 17.65
C ASN A 771 -34.57 85.90 17.30
N LEU A 772 -35.53 85.32 18.03
CA LEU A 772 -36.95 85.51 17.75
C LEU A 772 -37.35 86.94 18.13
N LEU A 773 -37.57 87.78 17.12
CA LEU A 773 -37.94 89.19 17.25
C LEU A 773 -39.44 89.34 17.48
N SER A 774 -40.24 88.59 16.72
CA SER A 774 -41.70 88.70 16.73
C SER A 774 -42.36 87.33 16.76
N LEU A 775 -43.34 87.19 17.65
CA LEU A 775 -44.13 85.96 17.84
C LEU A 775 -45.60 86.35 17.98
N ASN A 776 -46.40 86.03 16.96
CA ASN A 776 -47.83 86.29 16.98
C ASN A 776 -48.58 85.09 17.59
N MET A 777 -49.14 85.29 18.79
CA MET A 777 -49.86 84.26 19.55
C MET A 777 -51.25 84.72 20.02
N ASN A 778 -51.85 85.72 19.35
CA ASN A 778 -53.05 86.39 19.86
C ASN A 778 -54.24 85.44 20.08
N ASN A 779 -54.33 84.34 19.31
CA ASN A 779 -55.43 83.38 19.37
C ASN A 779 -55.15 82.14 20.23
N LEU A 780 -53.97 82.05 20.86
CA LEU A 780 -53.63 80.90 21.68
C LEU A 780 -54.37 80.96 23.02
N ASN A 781 -55.15 79.91 23.31
CA ASN A 781 -55.76 79.67 24.60
C ASN A 781 -54.93 78.67 25.40
N VAL A 782 -54.46 79.08 26.57
CA VAL A 782 -53.60 78.26 27.44
C VAL A 782 -54.29 77.72 28.70
N ASN A 783 -55.60 77.88 28.82
CA ASN A 783 -56.33 77.54 30.05
C ASN A 783 -56.27 76.05 30.43
N LYS A 784 -56.01 75.16 29.47
CA LYS A 784 -55.85 73.72 29.71
C LYS A 784 -54.40 73.28 29.81
N VAL A 785 -53.45 74.20 29.62
CA VAL A 785 -52.02 73.88 29.64
C VAL A 785 -51.58 73.67 31.09
N THR A 786 -51.09 72.47 31.37
CA THR A 786 -50.61 72.03 32.68
C THR A 786 -49.08 71.91 32.73
N ASN A 787 -48.37 72.30 31.67
CA ASN A 787 -46.91 72.37 31.66
C ASN A 787 -46.42 73.44 30.66
N MET A 788 -45.72 74.46 31.18
CA MET A 788 -45.01 75.47 30.39
C MET A 788 -43.57 75.68 30.87
N VAL A 789 -42.99 74.69 31.54
CA VAL A 789 -41.67 74.84 32.17
C VAL A 789 -40.66 75.24 31.09
N TYR A 790 -39.90 76.31 31.35
CA TYR A 790 -38.94 76.92 30.42
C TYR A 790 -39.51 77.43 29.07
N GLY A 791 -40.82 77.63 28.92
CA GLY A 791 -41.46 77.92 27.62
C GLY A 791 -40.80 79.02 26.78
N PHE A 792 -40.34 80.11 27.39
CA PHE A 792 -39.64 81.24 26.75
C PHE A 792 -38.21 81.46 27.27
N ALA A 793 -37.62 80.46 27.92
CA ALA A 793 -36.30 80.64 28.51
C ALA A 793 -35.25 80.95 27.43
N ASN A 794 -34.34 81.89 27.72
CA ASN A 794 -33.32 82.40 26.80
C ASN A 794 -33.85 83.04 25.49
N CYS A 795 -35.14 83.41 25.43
CA CYS A 795 -35.66 84.28 24.36
C CYS A 795 -35.26 85.72 24.65
N ILE A 796 -34.13 86.18 24.12
CA ILE A 796 -33.53 87.47 24.50
C ILE A 796 -33.77 88.62 23.51
N SER A 797 -34.43 88.36 22.38
CA SER A 797 -34.52 89.33 21.26
C SER A 797 -35.94 89.79 20.92
N PHE A 798 -36.97 89.40 21.68
CA PHE A 798 -38.33 89.86 21.40
C PHE A 798 -38.37 91.39 21.38
N THR A 799 -38.89 92.00 20.32
CA THR A 799 -39.16 93.45 20.29
C THR A 799 -40.45 93.78 21.04
N SER A 800 -41.39 92.83 21.05
CA SER A 800 -42.65 92.88 21.77
C SER A 800 -43.12 91.46 22.05
N LEU A 801 -43.74 91.24 23.22
CA LEU A 801 -44.41 89.99 23.56
C LEU A 801 -45.73 90.35 24.25
N ASN A 802 -46.85 89.76 23.80
CA ASN A 802 -48.17 90.01 24.37
C ASN A 802 -48.77 88.69 24.87
N LEU A 803 -49.01 88.62 26.18
CA LEU A 803 -49.60 87.46 26.85
C LEU A 803 -50.90 87.81 27.58
N ASN A 804 -51.55 88.92 27.24
CA ASN A 804 -52.73 89.40 27.96
C ASN A 804 -53.92 88.42 27.90
N ASN A 805 -53.97 87.60 26.85
CA ASN A 805 -54.99 86.57 26.68
C ASN A 805 -54.70 85.28 27.47
N TRP A 806 -53.55 85.19 28.15
CA TRP A 806 -53.13 83.99 28.86
C TRP A 806 -53.49 84.08 30.34
N LYS A 807 -54.26 83.11 30.83
CA LYS A 807 -54.57 83.00 32.26
C LYS A 807 -53.59 82.06 32.96
N LEU A 808 -52.45 82.61 33.38
CA LEU A 808 -51.31 81.82 33.88
C LEU A 808 -51.54 81.19 35.26
N SER A 809 -52.41 81.77 36.10
CA SER A 809 -52.63 81.33 37.48
C SER A 809 -53.07 79.87 37.64
N GLY A 810 -53.82 79.33 36.68
CA GLY A 810 -54.34 77.96 36.69
C GLY A 810 -53.40 76.91 36.08
N SER A 811 -52.27 77.33 35.50
CA SER A 811 -51.35 76.42 34.84
C SER A 811 -50.38 75.78 35.83
N ALA A 812 -50.37 74.44 35.89
CA ALA A 812 -49.31 73.70 36.57
C ALA A 812 -48.01 73.84 35.75
N GLY A 813 -46.85 73.96 36.42
CA GLY A 813 -45.57 73.95 35.72
C GLY A 813 -45.19 75.25 34.99
N LEU A 814 -45.20 76.39 35.68
CA LEU A 814 -44.64 77.66 35.20
C LEU A 814 -43.14 77.83 35.45
N ARG A 815 -42.49 76.81 36.02
CA ARG A 815 -41.12 76.91 36.50
C ARG A 815 -40.16 77.34 35.39
N TYR A 816 -39.42 78.42 35.61
CA TYR A 816 -38.46 79.03 34.69
C TYR A 816 -39.03 79.48 33.34
N LEU A 817 -40.34 79.70 33.22
CA LEU A 817 -41.01 80.12 31.98
C LEU A 817 -40.28 81.28 31.28
N PHE A 818 -39.84 82.30 32.03
CA PHE A 818 -39.15 83.48 31.51
C PHE A 818 -37.69 83.58 31.93
N SER A 819 -37.05 82.47 32.31
CA SER A 819 -35.65 82.50 32.73
C SER A 819 -34.76 83.08 31.62
N ASN A 820 -34.09 84.19 31.91
CA ASN A 820 -33.29 84.97 30.94
C ASN A 820 -34.07 85.36 29.66
N CYS A 821 -35.38 85.59 29.76
CA CYS A 821 -36.19 86.15 28.68
C CYS A 821 -36.12 87.68 28.69
N LYS A 822 -36.09 88.32 27.51
CA LYS A 822 -36.08 89.77 27.36
C LYS A 822 -37.08 90.22 26.30
N VAL A 823 -37.75 91.35 26.58
CA VAL A 823 -38.63 92.06 25.63
C VAL A 823 -38.11 93.49 25.50
N ASN A 824 -37.87 93.93 24.27
CA ASN A 824 -37.23 95.18 23.90
C ASN A 824 -35.89 95.43 24.65
N GLY A 825 -35.08 94.37 24.79
CA GLY A 825 -33.81 94.40 25.53
C GLY A 825 -33.94 94.40 27.06
N VAL A 826 -35.15 94.50 27.61
CA VAL A 826 -35.43 94.53 29.04
C VAL A 826 -35.79 93.13 29.53
N SER A 827 -35.17 92.67 30.62
CA SER A 827 -35.48 91.37 31.22
C SER A 827 -36.93 91.29 31.68
N VAL A 828 -37.62 90.20 31.34
CA VAL A 828 -38.96 89.92 31.84
C VAL A 828 -38.82 89.57 33.32
N ASN A 829 -39.42 90.39 34.18
CA ASN A 829 -39.45 90.20 35.62
C ASN A 829 -40.81 90.67 36.15
N ARG A 830 -41.07 90.42 37.44
CA ARG A 830 -42.37 90.75 38.06
C ARG A 830 -42.79 92.20 37.87
N GLN A 831 -41.87 93.16 37.98
CA GLN A 831 -42.16 94.58 37.82
C GLN A 831 -42.59 94.89 36.39
N ASN A 832 -41.78 94.47 35.41
CA ASN A 832 -42.03 94.76 34.01
C ASN A 832 -43.31 94.07 33.49
N ILE A 833 -43.64 92.88 33.98
CA ILE A 833 -44.91 92.21 33.64
C ILE A 833 -46.12 93.06 34.08
N ALA A 834 -46.07 93.65 35.28
CA ALA A 834 -47.11 94.54 35.76
C ALA A 834 -47.17 95.83 34.91
N ASP A 835 -46.01 96.43 34.62
CA ASP A 835 -45.91 97.65 33.80
C ASP A 835 -46.41 97.42 32.35
N TRP A 836 -46.26 96.20 31.83
CA TRP A 836 -46.75 95.80 30.50
C TRP A 836 -48.21 95.32 30.49
N ASN A 837 -48.92 95.41 31.64
CA ASN A 837 -50.32 95.02 31.82
C ASN A 837 -50.62 93.56 31.42
N TRP A 838 -49.69 92.64 31.67
CA TRP A 838 -49.96 91.22 31.43
C TRP A 838 -50.89 90.65 32.50
N ASN A 839 -51.79 89.77 32.07
CA ASN A 839 -52.81 89.17 32.93
C ASN A 839 -52.17 88.23 33.97
N THR A 840 -51.99 88.76 35.18
CA THR A 840 -51.38 88.06 36.32
C THR A 840 -52.23 88.13 37.59
N GLU A 841 -53.49 88.56 37.47
CA GLU A 841 -54.36 88.96 38.60
C GLU A 841 -54.59 87.86 39.65
N ASP A 842 -54.49 86.59 39.25
CA ASP A 842 -54.75 85.43 40.11
C ASP A 842 -53.44 84.71 40.54
N MET A 843 -52.26 85.31 40.35
CA MET A 843 -50.97 84.65 40.59
C MET A 843 -50.42 84.86 42.01
N THR A 844 -49.95 83.77 42.62
CA THR A 844 -49.29 83.81 43.93
C THR A 844 -47.81 84.19 43.84
N ASP A 845 -47.23 84.69 44.93
CA ASP A 845 -45.80 85.02 45.00
C ASP A 845 -44.90 83.83 44.69
N ILE A 846 -45.26 82.63 45.13
CA ILE A 846 -44.52 81.40 44.85
C ILE A 846 -44.52 81.10 43.35
N GLN A 847 -45.66 81.29 42.67
CA GLN A 847 -45.73 81.12 41.22
C GLN A 847 -44.85 82.14 40.49
N PHE A 848 -44.83 83.41 40.93
CA PHE A 848 -43.90 84.40 40.38
C PHE A 848 -42.43 84.03 40.60
N ILE A 849 -42.04 83.55 41.78
CA ILE A 849 -40.67 83.09 42.05
C ILE A 849 -40.31 81.93 41.11
N GLN A 850 -41.20 80.94 41.02
CA GLN A 850 -40.99 79.79 40.15
C GLN A 850 -40.83 80.20 38.68
N MET A 851 -41.56 81.21 38.20
CA MET A 851 -41.52 81.65 36.78
C MET A 851 -40.16 82.17 36.31
N PHE A 852 -39.42 82.87 37.16
CA PHE A 852 -38.15 83.51 36.78
C PHE A 852 -36.95 82.69 37.21
N GLY A 853 -37.08 81.95 38.32
CA GLY A 853 -36.03 81.15 38.91
C GLY A 853 -35.33 81.80 40.08
#